data_AF-A0A924N9W0-F1
#
_entry.id   AF-A0A924N9W0-F1
#
_cell.length_a   1.000
_cell.length_b   1.000
_cell.length_c   1.000
_cell.angle_alpha   90.00
_cell.angle_beta   90.00
_cell.angle_gamma   90.00
#
_symmetry.space_group_name_H-M   'P 1'
#
loop_
_entity.id
_entity.type
_entity.pdbx_description
1 polymer ?
#
loop_
_entity_poly.entity_id
_entity_poly.type
_entity_poly.pdbx_seq_one_letter_code
_entity_poly.pdbx_strand_id
1 'polypeptide(L)'
;MTKAALLPSVFRYELRSAEQLDAIAAAPLPLGLTASSPHRSRHRDLYLDTPDESLRGQGITCRLRIGANDSHVLSLRIDGNNGAPPLRVDAAASSADVQGALAENTTAARRIRALIDPVRLVPLLDMEIDRLTRFAHPDFFRRPRLELHFDRITIRRDDVVRTFHQLCAHLRRGPTAGLERLARALEATHDLRQPSARPREHAELLLRWKRMAPLRPPLDNSDQAMRTDADAASQSAPFLNPELSLLAFQRRVLALAEDPRTPLRERLRFLGIVTSNIDELYMVRMSGLRAEAGDSNATVPRADGLSSRERLFRVEQEVDCLLQAQSRCARACLAEAAEAGVHVVNWADLAPDEREQLTARCRDEIHPGLTPLAMTLSPGHPLPHLPHLGLSLAVVFRREPGGALHLAEFELPSDAPRLLPVPGRERDVIAMEELLRANAHLLHPNVHVEGAHLFRVTRRGDLALDEETADDLLAAVAHATERRPYNAAVRVEVERSMPAFVAELVLESLRRDALVQGLEPAVREVQVIDGLIDLRCLAALPLPPLPALDYPVLRARHPVTPGQTMFDAVRERDLLMHHPFDSFDGTVVRFLREASVDPAVTTIKVTLYRVGDPSPVVESLLAAAHAGKRVVAFVELKARFDEEHNVSWARALERAGGNVVYGLVGLKTHAKVALVVRREGERLQRYAHIGTGNYNGRSGLQYTDLSLFSAREDITADIADLFNELTGSSRPPQGLSHGALVAP
;
A
#
# COMPACT_ATOMS: atom_id res chain seq x y z
N MET A 1 -26.84 12.13 -37.49
CA MET A 1 -25.65 12.91 -37.90
C MET A 1 -24.81 13.16 -36.65
N THR A 2 -23.75 12.38 -36.50
CA THR A 2 -22.80 12.41 -35.38
C THR A 2 -22.07 13.76 -35.36
N LYS A 3 -22.10 14.48 -34.24
CA LYS A 3 -21.20 15.61 -33.98
C LYS A 3 -19.78 15.05 -34.04
N ALA A 4 -19.06 15.30 -35.13
CA ALA A 4 -17.63 15.02 -35.20
C ALA A 4 -16.95 15.76 -34.05
N ALA A 5 -16.36 15.02 -33.11
CA ALA A 5 -15.56 15.60 -32.05
C ALA A 5 -14.44 16.41 -32.70
N LEU A 6 -14.38 17.71 -32.42
CA LEU A 6 -13.27 18.57 -32.82
C LEU A 6 -11.98 17.98 -32.24
N LEU A 7 -11.14 17.42 -33.10
CA LEU A 7 -9.87 16.81 -32.70
C LEU A 7 -8.95 17.86 -32.04
N PRO A 8 -8.20 17.50 -30.98
CA PRO A 8 -7.37 18.45 -30.24
C PRO A 8 -6.21 18.98 -31.10
N SER A 9 -6.04 20.30 -31.11
CA SER A 9 -4.93 20.98 -31.80
C SER A 9 -3.63 21.01 -30.98
N VAL A 10 -3.67 20.48 -29.75
CA VAL A 10 -2.56 20.46 -28.78
C VAL A 10 -2.65 19.19 -27.93
N PHE A 11 -1.53 18.48 -27.78
CA PHE A 11 -1.34 17.50 -26.70
C PHE A 11 -0.49 18.09 -25.60
N ARG A 12 -0.78 17.72 -24.35
CA ARG A 12 -0.06 18.17 -23.17
C ARG A 12 0.34 16.95 -22.36
N TYR A 13 1.50 17.01 -21.73
CA TYR A 13 2.04 15.97 -20.88
C TYR A 13 2.66 16.60 -19.66
N GLU A 14 2.39 16.04 -18.49
CA GLU A 14 3.08 16.43 -17.26
C GLU A 14 4.28 15.51 -17.04
N LEU A 15 5.40 16.07 -16.59
CA LEU A 15 6.63 15.33 -16.37
C LEU A 15 7.02 15.33 -14.90
N ARG A 16 7.63 14.23 -14.47
CA ARG A 16 7.95 13.94 -13.07
C ARG A 16 9.09 14.81 -12.54
N SER A 17 10.00 15.24 -13.41
CA SER A 17 11.15 16.05 -13.01
C SER A 17 11.68 16.95 -14.11
N ALA A 18 12.52 17.91 -13.70
CA ALA A 18 13.31 18.74 -14.58
C ALA A 18 14.26 17.90 -15.44
N GLU A 19 14.89 16.85 -14.88
CA GLU A 19 15.81 16.00 -15.66
C GLU A 19 15.06 15.23 -16.75
N GLN A 20 13.85 14.75 -16.47
CA GLN A 20 13.02 14.09 -17.47
C GLN A 20 12.65 15.06 -18.61
N LEU A 21 12.28 16.29 -18.27
CA LEU A 21 11.99 17.33 -19.26
C LEU A 21 13.22 17.65 -20.12
N ASP A 22 14.38 17.84 -19.49
CA ASP A 22 15.62 18.17 -20.19
C ASP A 22 16.11 17.00 -21.05
N ALA A 23 15.98 15.76 -20.58
CA ALA A 23 16.32 14.55 -21.34
C ALA A 23 15.45 14.40 -22.60
N ILE A 24 14.13 14.60 -22.49
CA ILE A 24 13.21 14.53 -23.65
C ILE A 24 13.44 15.73 -24.58
N ALA A 25 13.74 16.91 -24.03
CA ALA A 25 14.08 18.09 -24.81
C ALA A 25 15.36 17.88 -25.65
N ALA A 26 16.35 17.17 -25.12
CA ALA A 26 17.62 16.87 -25.78
C ALA A 26 17.55 15.67 -26.75
N ALA A 27 16.60 14.76 -26.57
CA ALA A 27 16.48 13.56 -27.41
C ALA A 27 16.08 13.87 -28.87
N PRO A 28 16.47 13.02 -29.84
CA PRO A 28 15.91 13.06 -31.18
C PRO A 28 14.38 12.86 -31.13
N LEU A 29 13.64 13.59 -31.97
CA LEU A 29 12.19 13.40 -32.01
C LEU A 29 11.84 12.07 -32.69
N PRO A 30 10.82 11.34 -32.22
CA PRO A 30 10.41 10.09 -32.83
C PRO A 30 9.80 10.34 -34.23
N LEU A 31 9.60 9.26 -34.98
CA LEU A 31 9.01 9.27 -36.34
C LEU A 31 9.87 9.96 -37.42
N GLY A 32 11.20 10.05 -37.21
CA GLY A 32 12.11 10.66 -38.20
C GLY A 32 11.83 12.15 -38.42
N LEU A 33 11.43 12.86 -37.36
CA LEU A 33 11.20 14.30 -37.42
C LEU A 33 12.52 15.04 -37.19
N THR A 34 12.90 15.90 -38.13
CA THR A 34 13.96 16.88 -37.91
C THR A 34 13.41 18.05 -37.08
N ALA A 35 14.17 18.45 -36.05
CA ALA A 35 13.84 19.56 -35.18
C ALA A 35 14.86 20.69 -35.33
N SER A 36 14.40 21.94 -35.20
CA SER A 36 15.27 23.09 -35.06
C SER A 36 16.11 23.03 -33.78
N SER A 37 17.20 23.80 -33.76
CA SER A 37 17.88 24.12 -32.50
C SER A 37 16.85 24.71 -31.51
N PRO A 38 16.93 24.33 -30.22
CA PRO A 38 15.98 24.78 -29.22
C PRO A 38 16.12 26.29 -28.97
N HIS A 39 14.98 26.98 -28.85
CA HIS A 39 14.92 28.40 -28.51
C HIS A 39 14.33 28.57 -27.10
N ARG A 40 15.03 29.27 -26.22
CA ARG A 40 14.59 29.50 -24.83
C ARG A 40 13.90 30.85 -24.70
N SER A 41 12.80 30.88 -23.97
CA SER A 41 12.03 32.09 -23.68
C SER A 41 11.50 32.03 -22.25
N ARG A 42 11.43 33.18 -21.57
CA ARG A 42 10.85 33.28 -20.22
C ARG A 42 9.74 34.31 -20.22
N HIS A 43 8.64 34.00 -19.55
CA HIS A 43 7.55 34.95 -19.34
C HIS A 43 6.84 34.67 -18.02
N ARG A 44 6.20 35.70 -17.48
CA ARG A 44 5.44 35.66 -16.23
C ARG A 44 3.97 35.97 -16.55
N ASP A 45 3.07 35.08 -16.16
CA ASP A 45 1.63 35.21 -16.34
C ASP A 45 0.97 35.48 -14.97
N LEU A 46 0.44 36.68 -14.79
CA LEU A 46 -0.35 37.07 -13.62
C LEU A 46 -1.84 36.88 -13.96
N TYR A 47 -2.51 35.92 -13.32
CA TYR A 47 -3.95 35.72 -13.48
C TYR A 47 -4.70 36.56 -12.44
N LEU A 48 -5.64 37.36 -12.94
CA LEU A 48 -6.33 38.39 -12.18
C LEU A 48 -7.79 37.97 -11.94
N ASP A 49 -8.26 38.11 -10.72
CA ASP A 49 -9.66 37.95 -10.35
C ASP A 49 -9.95 38.75 -9.07
N THR A 50 -11.21 38.78 -8.63
CA THR A 50 -11.55 39.29 -7.30
C THR A 50 -11.25 38.25 -6.22
N PRO A 51 -11.09 38.65 -4.94
CA PRO A 51 -10.85 37.70 -3.84
C PRO A 51 -11.90 36.59 -3.72
N ASP A 52 -13.13 36.87 -4.16
CA ASP A 52 -14.27 35.94 -4.25
C ASP A 52 -14.34 35.13 -5.57
N GLU A 53 -13.33 35.24 -6.44
CA GLU A 53 -13.22 34.55 -7.75
C GLU A 53 -14.44 34.78 -8.68
N SER A 54 -14.95 36.03 -8.71
CA SER A 54 -16.18 36.38 -9.42
C SER A 54 -16.08 36.22 -10.94
N LEU A 55 -14.92 36.55 -11.55
CA LEU A 55 -14.72 36.38 -12.99
C LEU A 55 -14.68 34.90 -13.37
N ARG A 56 -13.99 34.08 -12.58
CA ARG A 56 -13.96 32.63 -12.78
C ARG A 56 -15.35 32.01 -12.71
N GLY A 57 -16.18 32.41 -11.74
CA GLY A 57 -17.57 31.93 -11.62
C GLY A 57 -18.42 32.19 -12.86
N GLN A 58 -18.00 33.14 -13.70
CA GLN A 58 -18.65 33.49 -14.97
C GLN A 58 -17.93 32.93 -16.21
N GLY A 59 -16.93 32.06 -16.03
CA GLY A 59 -16.14 31.50 -17.13
C GLY A 59 -15.18 32.51 -17.77
N ILE A 60 -14.78 33.55 -17.04
CA ILE A 60 -13.91 34.63 -17.52
C ILE A 60 -12.50 34.44 -16.95
N THR A 61 -11.49 34.53 -17.82
CA THR A 61 -10.08 34.52 -17.47
C THR A 61 -9.44 35.85 -17.84
N CYS A 62 -8.97 36.57 -16.82
CA CYS A 62 -8.16 37.78 -17.00
C CYS A 62 -6.69 37.46 -16.68
N ARG A 63 -5.77 37.90 -17.54
CA ARG A 63 -4.34 37.60 -17.38
C ARG A 63 -3.47 38.74 -17.91
N LEU A 64 -2.51 39.20 -17.11
CA LEU A 64 -1.42 40.06 -17.55
C LEU A 64 -0.14 39.23 -17.76
N ARG A 65 0.35 39.17 -18.99
CA ARG A 65 1.62 38.50 -19.33
C ARG A 65 2.75 39.51 -19.43
N ILE A 66 3.87 39.22 -18.77
CA ILE A 66 5.12 39.99 -18.80
C ILE A 66 6.19 39.13 -19.45
N GLY A 67 6.67 39.53 -20.63
CA GLY A 67 7.72 38.83 -21.37
C GLY A 67 9.13 39.27 -20.98
N ALA A 68 10.14 38.46 -21.29
CA ALA A 68 11.55 38.77 -21.02
C ALA A 68 12.09 40.05 -21.70
N ASN A 69 11.42 40.55 -22.74
CA ASN A 69 11.79 41.79 -23.45
C ASN A 69 11.01 43.01 -22.93
N ASP A 70 10.52 42.96 -21.69
CA ASP A 70 9.66 43.99 -21.08
C ASP A 70 8.35 44.25 -21.86
N SER A 71 7.89 43.24 -22.61
CA SER A 71 6.60 43.30 -23.32
C SER A 71 5.47 42.90 -22.37
N HIS A 72 4.43 43.73 -22.26
CA HIS A 72 3.26 43.42 -21.45
C HIS A 72 2.02 43.21 -22.31
N VAL A 73 1.27 42.14 -22.05
CA VAL A 73 0.04 41.81 -22.78
C VAL A 73 -1.08 41.51 -21.80
N LEU A 74 -2.10 42.36 -21.77
CA LEU A 74 -3.32 42.13 -21.04
C LEU A 74 -4.27 41.31 -21.90
N SER A 75 -4.67 40.14 -21.40
CA SER A 75 -5.52 39.17 -22.08
C SER A 75 -6.83 39.01 -21.30
N LEU A 76 -7.95 39.10 -22.01
CA LEU A 76 -9.28 38.72 -21.53
C LEU A 76 -9.77 37.56 -22.37
N ARG A 77 -10.10 36.44 -21.73
CA ARG A 77 -10.74 35.29 -22.36
C ARG A 77 -12.08 35.02 -21.69
N ILE A 78 -13.12 34.83 -22.48
CA ILE A 78 -14.45 34.41 -22.03
C ILE A 78 -14.72 33.05 -22.68
N ASP A 79 -14.95 32.03 -21.87
CA ASP A 79 -15.29 30.70 -22.37
C ASP A 79 -16.67 30.72 -23.06
N GLY A 80 -16.82 29.95 -24.13
CA GLY A 80 -18.05 29.94 -24.92
C GLY A 80 -19.11 29.04 -24.31
N ASN A 81 -20.34 29.55 -24.18
CA ASN A 81 -21.52 28.75 -23.80
C ASN A 81 -22.19 28.13 -25.04
N ASN A 82 -22.80 26.95 -24.88
CA ASN A 82 -23.65 26.29 -25.88
C ASN A 82 -23.05 26.17 -27.30
N GLY A 83 -21.74 25.91 -27.40
CA GLY A 83 -21.06 25.68 -28.68
C GLY A 83 -20.58 26.95 -29.40
N ALA A 84 -20.71 28.13 -28.78
CA ALA A 84 -20.06 29.34 -29.27
C ALA A 84 -18.52 29.24 -29.08
N PRO A 85 -17.70 29.78 -30.01
CA PRO A 85 -16.25 29.81 -29.83
C PRO A 85 -15.87 30.76 -28.69
N PRO A 86 -14.81 30.46 -27.90
CA PRO A 86 -14.36 31.32 -26.83
C PRO A 86 -13.89 32.67 -27.39
N LEU A 87 -14.30 33.76 -26.74
CA LEU A 87 -13.81 35.10 -27.07
C LEU A 87 -12.45 35.29 -26.42
N ARG A 88 -11.44 35.71 -27.20
CA ARG A 88 -10.14 36.11 -26.68
C ARG A 88 -9.77 37.49 -27.20
N VAL A 89 -9.44 38.39 -26.29
CA VAL A 89 -8.98 39.75 -26.57
C VAL A 89 -7.64 39.95 -25.90
N ASP A 90 -6.60 40.10 -26.70
CA ASP A 90 -5.25 40.41 -26.23
C ASP A 90 -4.93 41.86 -26.63
N ALA A 91 -4.36 42.65 -25.71
CA ALA A 91 -3.89 44.01 -26.00
C ALA A 91 -2.52 44.25 -25.35
N ALA A 92 -1.62 44.92 -26.06
CA ALA A 92 -0.36 45.36 -25.49
C ALA A 92 -0.64 46.40 -24.39
N ALA A 93 0.07 46.27 -23.27
CA ALA A 93 0.05 47.22 -22.17
C ALA A 93 1.44 47.87 -22.03
N SER A 94 1.47 49.10 -21.55
CA SER A 94 2.71 49.85 -21.28
C SER A 94 3.25 49.65 -19.87
N SER A 95 2.44 49.11 -18.96
CA SER A 95 2.82 48.85 -17.57
C SER A 95 2.87 47.35 -17.22
N ALA A 96 3.89 46.98 -16.44
CA ALA A 96 3.98 45.68 -15.77
C ALA A 96 3.08 45.61 -14.51
N ASP A 97 2.67 46.76 -13.99
CA ASP A 97 1.75 46.84 -12.85
C ASP A 97 0.31 46.58 -13.29
N VAL A 98 -0.39 45.77 -12.50
CA VAL A 98 -1.77 45.33 -12.80
C VAL A 98 -2.72 46.54 -12.90
N GLN A 99 -2.64 47.47 -11.96
CA GLN A 99 -3.53 48.63 -11.95
C GLN A 99 -3.17 49.61 -13.06
N GLY A 100 -1.88 49.81 -13.35
CA GLY A 100 -1.40 50.56 -14.51
C GLY A 100 -1.94 49.99 -15.83
N ALA A 101 -1.79 48.68 -16.06
CA ALA A 101 -2.26 48.02 -17.28
C ALA A 101 -3.80 48.09 -17.43
N LEU A 102 -4.53 48.02 -16.30
CA LEU A 102 -5.99 48.14 -16.27
C LEU A 102 -6.50 49.57 -16.40
N ALA A 103 -5.69 50.60 -16.17
CA ALA A 103 -6.07 52.01 -16.34
C ALA A 103 -5.98 52.48 -17.80
N GLU A 104 -5.18 51.79 -18.63
CA GLU A 104 -4.96 52.17 -20.02
C GLU A 104 -6.23 52.07 -20.89
N ASN A 105 -6.25 52.79 -22.01
CA ASN A 105 -7.38 52.77 -22.95
C ASN A 105 -7.28 51.65 -24.01
N THR A 106 -6.81 50.47 -23.60
CA THR A 106 -6.69 49.31 -24.49
C THR A 106 -8.04 48.59 -24.67
N THR A 107 -8.17 47.82 -25.74
CA THR A 107 -9.39 47.03 -26.00
C THR A 107 -9.66 45.98 -24.91
N ALA A 108 -8.61 45.35 -24.38
CA ALA A 108 -8.71 44.41 -23.27
C ALA A 108 -9.11 45.13 -21.96
N ALA A 109 -8.43 46.22 -21.61
CA ALA A 109 -8.70 46.95 -20.38
C ALA A 109 -10.12 47.54 -20.37
N ARG A 110 -10.60 48.17 -21.45
CA ARG A 110 -11.99 48.65 -21.55
C ARG A 110 -13.03 47.55 -21.33
N ARG A 111 -12.81 46.35 -21.86
CA ARG A 111 -13.72 45.22 -21.69
C ARG A 111 -13.68 44.68 -20.27
N ILE A 112 -12.52 44.62 -19.63
CA ILE A 112 -12.40 44.24 -18.22
C ILE A 112 -13.13 45.25 -17.33
N ARG A 113 -12.94 46.55 -17.55
CA ARG A 113 -13.65 47.64 -16.83
C ARG A 113 -15.18 47.58 -16.96
N ALA A 114 -15.67 47.09 -18.09
CA ALA A 114 -17.10 46.92 -18.32
C ALA A 114 -17.69 45.71 -17.57
N LEU A 115 -16.85 44.74 -17.20
CA LEU A 115 -17.26 43.52 -16.51
C LEU A 115 -17.13 43.65 -14.99
N ILE A 116 -16.10 44.33 -14.51
CA ILE A 116 -15.78 44.41 -13.09
C ILE A 116 -15.00 45.67 -12.76
N ASP A 117 -15.16 46.16 -11.53
CA ASP A 117 -14.35 47.25 -11.00
C ASP A 117 -12.87 46.81 -10.94
N PRO A 118 -11.96 47.45 -11.70
CA PRO A 118 -10.54 47.08 -11.76
C PRO A 118 -9.83 47.16 -10.41
N VAL A 119 -10.30 48.03 -9.51
CA VAL A 119 -9.71 48.18 -8.18
C VAL A 119 -9.89 46.91 -7.35
N ARG A 120 -10.92 46.11 -7.65
CA ARG A 120 -11.17 44.82 -7.00
C ARG A 120 -10.31 43.67 -7.55
N LEU A 121 -9.66 43.87 -8.70
CA LEU A 121 -8.84 42.82 -9.32
C LEU A 121 -7.46 42.75 -8.67
N VAL A 122 -7.16 41.56 -8.17
CA VAL A 122 -5.88 41.23 -7.56
C VAL A 122 -5.24 40.04 -8.31
N PRO A 123 -3.91 39.94 -8.35
CA PRO A 123 -3.25 38.74 -8.86
C PRO A 123 -3.49 37.58 -7.90
N LEU A 124 -4.29 36.59 -8.32
CA LEU A 124 -4.56 35.39 -7.54
C LEU A 124 -3.59 34.24 -7.82
N LEU A 125 -2.88 34.30 -8.94
CA LEU A 125 -1.93 33.28 -9.37
C LEU A 125 -0.84 33.93 -10.23
N ASP A 126 0.41 33.75 -9.83
CA ASP A 126 1.60 34.19 -10.56
C ASP A 126 2.34 32.97 -11.10
N MET A 127 2.45 32.84 -12.42
CA MET A 127 3.13 31.73 -13.08
C MET A 127 4.30 32.24 -13.90
N GLU A 128 5.51 31.90 -13.49
CA GLU A 128 6.72 32.14 -14.25
C GLU A 128 7.07 30.90 -15.07
N ILE A 129 7.10 31.03 -16.38
CA ILE A 129 7.31 29.93 -17.32
C ILE A 129 8.66 30.14 -18.01
N ASP A 130 9.60 29.22 -17.76
CA ASP A 130 10.81 29.05 -18.54
C ASP A 130 10.56 27.96 -19.59
N ARG A 131 10.49 28.39 -20.85
CA ARG A 131 10.07 27.58 -21.98
C ARG A 131 11.22 27.36 -22.93
N LEU A 132 11.50 26.10 -23.22
CA LEU A 132 12.32 25.68 -24.35
C LEU A 132 11.39 25.26 -25.50
N THR A 133 11.58 25.84 -26.68
CA THR A 133 10.76 25.59 -27.87
C THR A 133 11.56 24.89 -28.95
N ARG A 134 11.02 23.79 -29.50
CA ARG A 134 11.55 23.12 -30.70
C ARG A 134 10.51 23.13 -31.79
N PHE A 135 10.91 23.54 -33.00
CA PHE A 135 10.07 23.46 -34.18
C PHE A 135 10.42 22.21 -34.95
N ALA A 136 9.42 21.39 -35.29
CA ALA A 136 9.63 20.11 -35.95
C ALA A 136 8.94 20.01 -37.32
N HIS A 137 9.61 19.35 -38.26
CA HIS A 137 9.08 19.01 -39.58
C HIS A 137 9.51 17.61 -40.01
N PRO A 138 8.73 16.95 -40.89
CA PRO A 138 9.23 15.78 -41.62
C PRO A 138 10.38 16.19 -42.55
N ASP A 139 11.33 15.28 -42.79
CA ASP A 139 12.57 15.56 -43.54
C ASP A 139 12.35 16.09 -44.96
N PHE A 140 11.21 15.76 -45.59
CA PHE A 140 10.86 16.23 -46.94
C PHE A 140 10.28 17.65 -47.00
N PHE A 141 10.00 18.31 -45.87
CA PHE A 141 9.42 19.65 -45.81
C PHE A 141 10.38 20.67 -45.18
N ARG A 142 10.56 21.83 -45.83
CA ARG A 142 11.41 22.93 -45.32
C ARG A 142 10.74 23.85 -44.28
N ARG A 143 9.47 23.64 -43.93
CA ARG A 143 8.71 24.51 -43.00
C ARG A 143 8.19 23.72 -41.80
N PRO A 144 8.31 24.25 -40.56
CA PRO A 144 7.88 23.55 -39.36
C PRO A 144 6.36 23.36 -39.33
N ARG A 145 5.93 22.14 -39.03
CA ARG A 145 4.51 21.77 -38.91
C ARG A 145 4.08 21.61 -37.46
N LEU A 146 5.03 21.30 -36.59
CA LEU A 146 4.81 21.03 -35.18
C LEU A 146 5.68 21.97 -34.34
N GLU A 147 5.20 22.29 -33.16
CA GLU A 147 5.87 23.15 -32.19
C GLU A 147 5.77 22.51 -30.82
N LEU A 148 6.92 22.21 -30.22
CA LEU A 148 7.02 21.54 -28.94
C LEU A 148 7.50 22.55 -27.90
N HIS A 149 6.73 22.72 -26.83
CA HIS A 149 7.09 23.55 -25.67
C HIS A 149 7.44 22.66 -24.50
N PHE A 150 8.65 22.84 -23.98
CA PHE A 150 9.17 22.18 -22.79
C PHE A 150 9.21 23.25 -21.70
N ASP A 151 8.19 23.23 -20.84
CA ASP A 151 7.93 24.29 -19.88
C ASP A 151 8.33 23.84 -18.48
N ARG A 152 9.19 24.64 -17.84
CA ARG A 152 9.39 24.64 -16.40
C ARG A 152 8.56 25.79 -15.83
N ILE A 153 7.54 25.45 -15.06
CA ILE A 153 6.52 26.41 -14.63
C ILE A 153 6.64 26.59 -13.12
N THR A 154 7.11 27.76 -12.70
CA THR A 154 7.23 28.17 -11.31
C THR A 154 6.01 29.00 -10.93
N ILE A 155 5.21 28.52 -9.99
CA ILE A 155 4.02 29.18 -9.49
C ILE A 155 4.37 29.92 -8.19
N ARG A 156 3.88 31.15 -8.02
CA ARG A 156 3.94 31.93 -6.78
C ARG A 156 2.55 32.41 -6.35
N ARG A 157 2.28 32.34 -5.06
CA ARG A 157 1.15 33.02 -4.39
C ARG A 157 1.49 33.17 -2.91
N ASP A 158 1.45 34.40 -2.40
CA ASP A 158 1.91 34.73 -1.05
C ASP A 158 3.34 34.19 -0.81
N ASP A 159 3.59 33.45 0.28
CA ASP A 159 4.88 32.81 0.60
C ASP A 159 5.12 31.46 -0.11
N VAL A 160 4.22 31.01 -1.00
CA VAL A 160 4.27 29.68 -1.61
C VAL A 160 4.91 29.74 -3.00
N VAL A 161 6.00 28.97 -3.19
CA VAL A 161 6.60 28.71 -4.51
C VAL A 161 6.50 27.21 -4.85
N ARG A 162 6.02 26.87 -6.05
CA ARG A 162 5.95 25.49 -6.57
C ARG A 162 6.46 25.43 -7.99
N THR A 163 6.99 24.28 -8.42
CA THR A 163 7.42 24.08 -9.81
C THR A 163 6.85 22.78 -10.34
N PHE A 164 6.28 22.82 -11.55
CA PHE A 164 5.90 21.62 -12.30
C PHE A 164 6.41 21.71 -13.74
N HIS A 165 6.49 20.56 -14.40
CA HIS A 165 7.13 20.42 -15.71
C HIS A 165 6.13 19.92 -16.73
N GLN A 166 6.12 20.54 -17.90
CA GLN A 166 5.14 20.24 -18.93
C GLN A 166 5.77 20.15 -20.32
N LEU A 167 5.31 19.19 -21.11
CA LEU A 167 5.55 19.12 -22.55
C LEU A 167 4.24 19.39 -23.27
N CYS A 168 4.21 20.41 -24.12
CA CYS A 168 3.08 20.68 -25.02
C CYS A 168 3.51 20.46 -26.48
N ALA A 169 2.74 19.68 -27.23
CA ALA A 169 2.91 19.52 -28.67
C ALA A 169 1.76 20.22 -29.42
N HIS A 170 2.09 21.26 -30.18
CA HIS A 170 1.15 22.09 -30.93
C HIS A 170 1.21 21.80 -32.42
N LEU A 171 0.06 21.69 -33.06
CA LEU A 171 -0.05 21.67 -34.52
C LEU A 171 -0.07 23.10 -35.06
N ARG A 172 0.96 23.49 -35.83
CA ARG A 172 0.99 24.79 -36.51
C ARG A 172 0.23 24.77 -37.83
N ARG A 173 0.48 23.75 -38.65
CA ARG A 173 -0.09 23.61 -40.02
C ARG A 173 -0.15 22.14 -40.43
N GLY A 174 -1.19 21.75 -41.15
CA GLY A 174 -1.38 20.40 -41.69
C GLY A 174 -2.44 19.59 -40.93
N PRO A 175 -2.58 18.27 -41.24
CA PRO A 175 -3.62 17.43 -40.66
C PRO A 175 -3.31 17.01 -39.21
N THR A 176 -4.34 16.91 -38.37
CA THR A 176 -4.27 16.49 -36.95
C THR A 176 -3.70 15.08 -36.75
N ALA A 177 -3.88 14.18 -37.73
CA ALA A 177 -3.32 12.83 -37.70
C ALA A 177 -1.78 12.78 -37.59
N GLY A 178 -1.07 13.85 -37.99
CA GLY A 178 0.37 13.96 -37.77
C GLY A 178 0.73 14.20 -36.30
N LEU A 179 -0.06 15.04 -35.63
CA LEU A 179 0.11 15.36 -34.22
C LEU A 179 -0.24 14.15 -33.33
N GLU A 180 -1.29 13.39 -33.66
CA GLU A 180 -1.68 12.17 -32.93
C GLU A 180 -0.64 11.04 -33.00
N ARG A 181 0.03 10.89 -34.15
CA ARG A 181 1.10 9.91 -34.30
C ARG A 181 2.31 10.30 -33.44
N LEU A 182 2.67 11.58 -33.42
CA LEU A 182 3.72 12.08 -32.55
C LEU A 182 3.36 11.89 -31.08
N ALA A 183 2.13 12.22 -30.68
CA ALA A 183 1.61 12.01 -29.34
C ALA A 183 1.78 10.54 -28.88
N ARG A 184 1.26 9.58 -29.66
CA ARG A 184 1.40 8.15 -29.37
C ARG A 184 2.86 7.69 -29.31
N ALA A 185 3.72 8.22 -30.19
CA ALA A 185 5.13 7.88 -30.18
C ALA A 185 5.85 8.44 -28.95
N LEU A 186 5.52 9.66 -28.51
CA LEU A 186 6.08 10.26 -27.28
C LEU A 186 5.58 9.52 -26.04
N GLU A 187 4.30 9.14 -26.00
CA GLU A 187 3.71 8.32 -24.93
C GLU A 187 4.43 6.96 -24.82
N ALA A 188 4.64 6.26 -25.95
CA ALA A 188 5.33 4.98 -25.97
C ALA A 188 6.83 5.06 -25.64
N THR A 189 7.51 6.12 -26.09
CA THR A 189 8.98 6.26 -25.92
C THR A 189 9.35 6.76 -24.53
N HIS A 190 8.52 7.60 -23.92
CA HIS A 190 8.87 8.34 -22.70
C HIS A 190 7.89 8.13 -21.53
N ASP A 191 6.96 7.17 -21.63
CA ASP A 191 5.95 6.85 -20.61
C ASP A 191 5.16 8.09 -20.14
N LEU A 192 4.81 8.96 -21.10
CA LEU A 192 4.12 10.21 -20.84
C LEU A 192 2.60 10.01 -20.77
N ARG A 193 1.93 10.77 -19.90
CA ARG A 193 0.45 10.79 -19.79
C ARG A 193 -0.10 12.19 -19.90
N GLN A 194 -1.29 12.31 -20.48
CA GLN A 194 -1.95 13.60 -20.63
C GLN A 194 -2.52 14.06 -19.29
N PRO A 195 -2.31 15.32 -18.89
CA PRO A 195 -2.82 15.83 -17.62
C PRO A 195 -4.34 15.96 -17.68
N SER A 196 -5.00 15.65 -16.56
CA SER A 196 -6.46 15.80 -16.41
C SER A 196 -6.92 17.27 -16.27
N ALA A 197 -5.99 18.19 -15.98
CA ALA A 197 -6.27 19.61 -15.78
C ALA A 197 -5.40 20.52 -16.67
N ARG A 198 -5.89 21.73 -16.98
CA ARG A 198 -5.09 22.75 -17.68
C ARG A 198 -3.99 23.31 -16.77
N PRO A 199 -2.93 23.94 -17.31
CA PRO A 199 -1.78 24.41 -16.50
C PRO A 199 -2.17 25.38 -15.38
N ARG A 200 -3.11 26.29 -15.66
CA ARG A 200 -3.68 27.21 -14.66
C ARG A 200 -4.42 26.47 -13.56
N GLU A 201 -5.28 25.52 -13.94
CA GLU A 201 -6.08 24.72 -12.99
C GLU A 201 -5.18 23.84 -12.13
N HIS A 202 -4.18 23.20 -12.74
CA HIS A 202 -3.15 22.45 -12.04
C HIS A 202 -2.39 23.34 -11.04
N ALA A 203 -1.98 24.54 -11.46
CA ALA A 203 -1.31 25.50 -10.60
C ALA A 203 -2.19 25.98 -9.43
N GLU A 204 -3.48 26.22 -9.68
CA GLU A 204 -4.44 26.57 -8.63
C GLU A 204 -4.70 25.43 -7.66
N LEU A 205 -4.70 24.16 -8.12
CA LEU A 205 -4.82 22.99 -7.26
C LEU A 205 -3.60 22.87 -6.34
N LEU A 206 -2.39 22.98 -6.89
CA LEU A 206 -1.14 23.02 -6.12
C LEU A 206 -1.11 24.14 -5.06
N LEU A 207 -1.81 25.26 -5.31
CA LEU A 207 -1.88 26.41 -4.37
C LEU A 207 -3.06 26.37 -3.39
N ARG A 208 -4.23 25.84 -3.80
CA ARG A 208 -5.43 25.71 -2.94
C ARG A 208 -5.22 24.70 -1.82
N TRP A 209 -4.30 23.77 -2.00
CA TRP A 209 -3.96 22.75 -1.01
C TRP A 209 -2.86 23.24 -0.07
N LYS A 210 -3.30 24.07 0.88
CA LYS A 210 -2.51 24.59 1.99
C LYS A 210 -2.15 23.45 2.95
N ARG A 211 -1.01 22.79 2.76
CA ARG A 211 -0.07 22.32 3.81
C ARG A 211 1.14 21.60 3.18
N MET A 212 2.30 21.96 3.71
CA MET A 212 3.62 21.32 3.57
C MET A 212 4.42 21.63 2.28
N ALA A 213 5.58 22.24 2.52
CA ALA A 213 6.64 22.44 1.57
C ALA A 213 7.34 21.11 1.27
N PRO A 214 7.84 20.89 0.04
CA PRO A 214 8.84 19.86 -0.19
C PRO A 214 10.16 20.33 0.45
N LEU A 215 10.54 19.76 1.59
CA LEU A 215 11.94 19.69 1.97
C LEU A 215 12.58 18.54 1.18
N ARG A 216 12.83 18.79 -0.11
CA ARG A 216 14.06 18.28 -0.69
C ARG A 216 15.11 19.34 -0.38
N PRO A 217 16.15 19.07 0.42
CA PRO A 217 17.40 19.75 0.16
C PRO A 217 17.78 19.42 -1.30
N PRO A 218 18.52 20.30 -1.99
CA PRO A 218 19.22 19.88 -3.19
C PRO A 218 19.95 18.58 -2.85
N LEU A 219 19.89 17.58 -3.73
CA LEU A 219 20.97 16.60 -3.78
C LEU A 219 22.21 17.44 -4.00
N ASP A 220 22.92 17.73 -2.90
CA ASP A 220 24.27 18.22 -2.99
C ASP A 220 25.03 17.17 -3.81
N ASN A 221 25.95 17.62 -4.64
CA ASN A 221 26.77 16.75 -5.48
C ASN A 221 27.73 15.85 -4.65
N SER A 222 27.47 15.69 -3.35
CA SER A 222 28.13 14.76 -2.43
C SER A 222 27.79 13.30 -2.70
N ASP A 223 26.75 12.98 -3.49
CA ASP A 223 26.53 11.61 -4.01
C ASP A 223 27.66 11.16 -4.96
N GLN A 224 28.39 12.10 -5.59
CA GLN A 224 29.62 11.75 -6.32
C GLN A 224 30.83 11.60 -5.40
N ALA A 225 30.83 12.24 -4.23
CA ALA A 225 31.87 12.04 -3.21
C ALA A 225 31.70 10.71 -2.45
N MET A 226 30.46 10.25 -2.25
CA MET A 226 30.19 8.91 -1.70
C MET A 226 30.50 7.77 -2.68
N ARG A 227 30.62 8.06 -3.98
CA ARG A 227 31.10 7.09 -4.99
C ARG A 227 32.62 6.89 -4.96
N THR A 228 33.37 7.75 -4.29
CA THR A 228 34.84 7.66 -4.22
C THR A 228 35.38 7.10 -2.90
N ASP A 229 34.58 7.01 -1.84
CA ASP A 229 35.00 6.41 -0.56
C ASP A 229 34.51 4.98 -0.34
N ALA A 230 33.64 4.46 -1.22
CA ALA A 230 33.16 3.08 -1.17
C ALA A 230 34.27 2.03 -1.43
N ASP A 231 35.38 2.44 -2.05
CA ASP A 231 36.54 1.57 -2.32
C ASP A 231 37.61 1.60 -1.20
N ALA A 232 37.41 2.39 -0.12
CA ALA A 232 38.44 2.62 0.91
C ALA A 232 38.13 2.07 2.32
N ALA A 233 37.11 1.22 2.49
CA ALA A 233 36.85 0.51 3.75
C ALA A 233 36.60 -0.99 3.53
N SER A 234 37.50 -1.66 2.82
CA SER A 234 37.58 -3.12 2.82
C SER A 234 38.23 -3.64 4.13
N GLN A 235 37.55 -3.42 5.25
CA GLN A 235 37.45 -4.47 6.25
C GLN A 235 36.00 -4.93 6.19
N SER A 236 35.74 -6.08 5.56
CA SER A 236 34.40 -6.64 5.50
C SER A 236 33.86 -6.72 6.93
N ALA A 237 32.81 -5.93 7.24
CA ALA A 237 32.18 -6.01 8.54
C ALA A 237 31.82 -7.48 8.82
N PRO A 238 32.14 -8.02 10.01
CA PRO A 238 32.02 -9.46 10.26
C PRO A 238 30.57 -9.95 10.29
N PHE A 239 29.60 -9.04 10.31
CA PHE A 239 28.18 -9.36 10.42
C PHE A 239 27.38 -8.81 9.23
N LEU A 240 26.37 -9.57 8.81
CA LEU A 240 25.37 -9.11 7.86
C LEU A 240 24.38 -8.17 8.55
N ASN A 241 23.91 -7.17 7.81
CA ASN A 241 22.78 -6.35 8.28
C ASN A 241 21.49 -7.22 8.35
N PRO A 242 20.77 -7.24 9.49
CA PRO A 242 19.57 -8.06 9.67
C PRO A 242 18.43 -7.74 8.69
N GLU A 243 18.21 -6.46 8.38
CA GLU A 243 17.13 -6.03 7.48
C GLU A 243 17.42 -6.39 6.02
N LEU A 244 18.66 -6.21 5.57
CA LEU A 244 19.11 -6.65 4.24
C LEU A 244 19.12 -8.18 4.13
N SER A 245 19.47 -8.90 5.21
CA SER A 245 19.36 -10.36 5.28
C SER A 245 17.89 -10.83 5.15
N LEU A 246 16.96 -10.14 5.83
CA LEU A 246 15.53 -10.39 5.68
C LEU A 246 15.05 -10.14 4.24
N LEU A 247 15.50 -9.06 3.59
CA LEU A 247 15.17 -8.79 2.19
C LEU A 247 15.78 -9.80 1.22
N ALA A 248 16.99 -10.31 1.50
CA ALA A 248 17.59 -11.40 0.74
C ALA A 248 16.77 -12.70 0.88
N PHE A 249 16.24 -12.98 2.08
CA PHE A 249 15.27 -14.05 2.27
C PHE A 249 13.99 -13.82 1.45
N GLN A 250 13.44 -12.60 1.42
CA GLN A 250 12.27 -12.29 0.57
C GLN A 250 12.58 -12.45 -0.93
N ARG A 251 13.78 -12.07 -1.39
CA ARG A 251 14.23 -12.38 -2.76
C ARG A 251 14.24 -13.88 -3.02
N ARG A 252 14.62 -14.70 -2.04
CA ARG A 252 14.58 -16.17 -2.17
C ARG A 252 13.14 -16.69 -2.27
N VAL A 253 12.20 -16.13 -1.53
CA VAL A 253 10.77 -16.45 -1.65
C VAL A 253 10.24 -16.05 -3.04
N LEU A 254 10.57 -14.85 -3.52
CA LEU A 254 10.21 -14.40 -4.86
C LEU A 254 10.81 -15.30 -5.95
N ALA A 255 12.05 -15.78 -5.78
CA ALA A 255 12.68 -16.70 -6.70
C ALA A 255 11.89 -18.02 -6.87
N LEU A 256 11.10 -18.45 -5.87
CA LEU A 256 10.20 -19.60 -6.02
C LEU A 256 9.00 -19.28 -6.92
N ALA A 257 8.54 -18.02 -6.94
CA ALA A 257 7.53 -17.54 -7.88
C ALA A 257 8.07 -17.34 -9.29
N GLU A 258 9.36 -16.99 -9.43
CA GLU A 258 10.03 -16.81 -10.73
C GLU A 258 10.48 -18.14 -11.36
N ASP A 259 10.63 -19.20 -10.58
CA ASP A 259 11.09 -20.51 -11.04
C ASP A 259 9.98 -21.26 -11.79
N PRO A 260 10.14 -21.56 -13.10
CA PRO A 260 9.13 -22.28 -13.88
C PRO A 260 8.95 -23.75 -13.46
N ARG A 261 9.83 -24.29 -12.61
CA ARG A 261 9.67 -25.64 -12.03
C ARG A 261 8.63 -25.66 -10.91
N THR A 262 8.35 -24.50 -10.31
CA THR A 262 7.26 -24.35 -9.35
C THR A 262 5.94 -24.28 -10.11
N PRO A 263 4.92 -25.09 -9.76
CA PRO A 263 3.63 -25.02 -10.44
C PRO A 263 2.98 -23.63 -10.34
N LEU A 264 2.24 -23.23 -11.37
CA LEU A 264 1.68 -21.87 -11.49
C LEU A 264 0.86 -21.45 -10.25
N ARG A 265 0.03 -22.35 -9.71
CA ARG A 265 -0.79 -22.04 -8.52
C ARG A 265 0.09 -21.66 -7.32
N GLU A 266 1.21 -22.34 -7.14
CA GLU A 266 2.16 -22.06 -6.07
C GLU A 266 2.95 -20.78 -6.33
N ARG A 267 3.32 -20.49 -7.58
CA ARG A 267 3.96 -19.22 -7.93
C ARG A 267 3.05 -18.03 -7.61
N LEU A 268 1.75 -18.13 -7.89
CA LEU A 268 0.76 -17.11 -7.52
C LEU A 268 0.62 -16.97 -5.99
N ARG A 269 0.67 -18.07 -5.24
CA ARG A 269 0.69 -18.05 -3.77
C ARG A 269 1.96 -17.38 -3.24
N PHE A 270 3.14 -17.69 -3.77
CA PHE A 270 4.40 -17.07 -3.37
C PHE A 270 4.43 -15.57 -3.61
N LEU A 271 3.81 -15.07 -4.70
CA LEU A 271 3.63 -13.63 -4.90
C LEU A 271 2.83 -13.00 -3.76
N GLY A 272 1.73 -13.63 -3.33
CA GLY A 272 0.96 -13.19 -2.16
C GLY A 272 1.75 -13.25 -0.84
N ILE A 273 2.59 -14.27 -0.65
CA ILE A 273 3.46 -14.41 0.53
C ILE A 273 4.47 -13.26 0.58
N VAL A 274 5.12 -12.94 -0.55
CA VAL A 274 6.05 -11.80 -0.62
C VAL A 274 5.34 -10.49 -0.28
N THR A 275 4.12 -10.25 -0.80
CA THR A 275 3.31 -9.09 -0.44
C THR A 275 3.07 -9.02 1.08
N SER A 276 2.59 -10.11 1.70
CA SER A 276 2.35 -10.15 3.14
C SER A 276 3.62 -9.89 3.97
N ASN A 277 4.75 -10.45 3.56
CA ASN A 277 6.01 -10.28 4.28
C ASN A 277 6.56 -8.86 4.18
N ILE A 278 6.37 -8.21 3.03
CA ILE A 278 6.74 -6.79 2.87
C ILE A 278 5.77 -5.90 3.65
N ASP A 279 4.48 -6.23 3.73
CA ASP A 279 3.56 -5.56 4.66
C ASP A 279 4.11 -5.63 6.10
N GLU A 280 4.54 -6.80 6.57
CA GLU A 280 5.13 -6.99 7.91
C GLU A 280 6.41 -6.17 8.11
N LEU A 281 7.31 -6.14 7.12
CA LEU A 281 8.51 -5.30 7.16
C LEU A 281 8.16 -3.83 7.42
N TYR A 282 7.14 -3.30 6.75
CA TYR A 282 6.70 -1.92 6.96
C TYR A 282 6.03 -1.72 8.31
N MET A 283 5.16 -2.65 8.72
CA MET A 283 4.42 -2.58 9.98
C MET A 283 5.33 -2.57 11.20
N VAL A 284 6.44 -3.33 11.15
CA VAL A 284 7.28 -3.63 12.33
C VAL A 284 8.64 -2.93 12.29
N ARG A 285 9.30 -2.84 11.13
CA ARG A 285 10.72 -2.44 11.07
C ARG A 285 10.95 -1.08 10.45
N MET A 286 10.20 -0.71 9.41
CA MET A 286 10.46 0.52 8.66
C MET A 286 10.32 1.79 9.50
N SER A 287 9.38 1.83 10.45
CA SER A 287 9.25 2.98 11.33
C SER A 287 10.47 3.18 12.24
N GLY A 288 11.03 2.09 12.76
CA GLY A 288 12.25 2.13 13.58
C GLY A 288 13.45 2.60 12.77
N LEU A 289 13.66 2.04 11.57
CA LEU A 289 14.73 2.45 10.65
C LEU A 289 14.65 3.94 10.29
N ARG A 290 13.44 4.45 10.00
CA ARG A 290 13.23 5.86 9.66
C ARG A 290 13.47 6.80 10.83
N ALA A 291 13.12 6.38 12.05
CA ALA A 291 13.40 7.13 13.27
C ALA A 291 14.91 7.18 13.56
N GLU A 292 15.59 6.03 13.51
CA GLU A 292 17.05 5.93 13.71
C GLU A 292 17.83 6.77 12.69
N ALA A 293 17.40 6.80 11.42
CA ALA A 293 18.05 7.61 10.39
C ALA A 293 17.81 9.12 10.55
N GLY A 294 16.78 9.52 11.30
CA GLY A 294 16.46 10.91 11.62
C GLY A 294 17.22 11.48 12.82
N ASP A 295 17.87 10.63 13.62
CA ASP A 295 18.64 11.05 14.79
C ASP A 295 19.97 11.72 14.40
N SER A 296 20.41 12.67 15.22
CA SER A 296 21.74 13.29 15.20
C SER A 296 22.89 12.28 15.18
N ASN A 297 22.73 11.10 15.80
CA ASN A 297 23.72 10.02 15.84
C ASN A 297 23.68 9.08 14.62
N ALA A 298 22.90 9.39 13.58
CA ALA A 298 22.68 8.50 12.44
C ALA A 298 23.95 8.16 11.61
N THR A 299 25.09 8.79 11.89
CA THR A 299 26.39 8.54 11.24
C THR A 299 27.20 7.43 11.89
N VAL A 300 26.89 7.01 13.11
CA VAL A 300 27.63 5.96 13.82
C VAL A 300 27.29 4.59 13.22
N PRO A 301 28.25 3.84 12.65
CA PRO A 301 27.99 2.53 12.07
C PRO A 301 27.67 1.47 13.13
N ARG A 302 26.82 0.50 12.78
CA ARG A 302 26.61 -0.72 13.58
C ARG A 302 27.72 -1.76 13.31
N ALA A 303 27.60 -2.92 13.95
CA ALA A 303 28.51 -4.06 13.76
C ALA A 303 28.53 -4.61 12.31
N ASP A 304 27.55 -4.24 11.49
CA ASP A 304 27.47 -4.51 10.05
C ASP A 304 28.22 -3.46 9.19
N GLY A 305 28.83 -2.46 9.83
CA GLY A 305 29.58 -1.38 9.15
C GLY A 305 28.70 -0.32 8.49
N LEU A 306 27.37 -0.36 8.64
CA LEU A 306 26.46 0.61 8.02
C LEU A 306 25.97 1.66 9.02
N SER A 307 26.05 2.93 8.63
CA SER A 307 25.36 4.02 9.33
C SER A 307 23.83 3.88 9.19
N SER A 308 23.06 4.52 10.07
CA SER A 308 21.59 4.42 10.04
C SER A 308 20.98 4.96 8.73
N ARG A 309 21.58 6.01 8.15
CA ARG A 309 21.12 6.57 6.85
C ARG A 309 21.44 5.65 5.68
N GLU A 310 22.65 5.10 5.63
CA GLU A 310 23.03 4.14 4.59
C GLU A 310 22.18 2.88 4.66
N ARG A 311 21.89 2.39 5.87
CA ARG A 311 21.02 1.22 6.08
C ARG A 311 19.62 1.48 5.55
N LEU A 312 18.99 2.59 5.95
CA LEU A 312 17.66 2.95 5.46
C LEU A 312 17.64 3.05 3.93
N PHE A 313 18.61 3.76 3.36
CA PHE A 313 18.73 3.92 1.91
C PHE A 313 18.85 2.57 1.18
N ARG A 314 19.73 1.67 1.65
CA ARG A 314 19.90 0.34 1.05
C ARG A 314 18.64 -0.53 1.21
N VAL A 315 17.97 -0.46 2.35
CA VAL A 315 16.71 -1.18 2.60
C VAL A 315 15.62 -0.69 1.65
N GLU A 316 15.41 0.62 1.53
CA GLU A 316 14.40 1.19 0.62
C GLU A 316 14.71 0.84 -0.85
N GLN A 317 15.98 0.92 -1.27
CA GLN A 317 16.42 0.51 -2.61
C GLN A 317 16.14 -0.97 -2.89
N GLU A 318 16.43 -1.87 -1.94
CA GLU A 318 16.20 -3.31 -2.11
C GLU A 318 14.71 -3.66 -2.11
N VAL A 319 13.89 -2.97 -1.31
CA VAL A 319 12.42 -3.09 -1.36
C VAL A 319 11.89 -2.70 -2.74
N ASP A 320 12.33 -1.55 -3.29
CA ASP A 320 11.90 -1.11 -4.61
C ASP A 320 12.29 -2.10 -5.71
N CYS A 321 13.53 -2.62 -5.67
CA CYS A 321 13.99 -3.66 -6.59
C CYS A 321 13.10 -4.92 -6.50
N LEU A 322 12.79 -5.36 -5.28
CA LEU A 322 11.96 -6.53 -5.03
C LEU A 322 10.54 -6.35 -5.55
N LEU A 323 9.89 -5.21 -5.28
CA LEU A 323 8.52 -4.94 -5.74
C LEU A 323 8.41 -4.84 -7.27
N GLN A 324 9.42 -4.26 -7.92
CA GLN A 324 9.49 -4.24 -9.38
C GLN A 324 9.64 -5.65 -9.96
N ALA A 325 10.48 -6.50 -9.35
CA ALA A 325 10.63 -7.89 -9.74
C ALA A 325 9.34 -8.68 -9.52
N GLN A 326 8.69 -8.51 -8.36
CA GLN A 326 7.40 -9.10 -8.04
C GLN A 326 6.32 -8.71 -9.06
N SER A 327 6.26 -7.43 -9.45
CA SER A 327 5.31 -6.94 -10.47
C SER A 327 5.54 -7.57 -11.84
N ARG A 328 6.81 -7.72 -12.26
CA ARG A 328 7.16 -8.42 -13.51
C ARG A 328 6.79 -9.91 -13.46
N CYS A 329 7.10 -10.57 -12.36
CA CYS A 329 6.77 -11.98 -12.14
C CYS A 329 5.25 -12.20 -12.14
N ALA A 330 4.48 -11.32 -11.49
CA ALA A 330 3.02 -11.38 -11.48
C ALA A 330 2.43 -11.28 -12.90
N ARG A 331 2.93 -10.35 -13.72
CA ARG A 331 2.51 -10.26 -15.13
C ARG A 331 2.82 -11.52 -15.92
N ALA A 332 3.99 -12.13 -15.72
CA ALA A 332 4.35 -13.39 -16.37
C ALA A 332 3.42 -14.53 -15.94
N CYS A 333 3.15 -14.67 -14.64
CA CYS A 333 2.21 -15.69 -14.13
C CYS A 333 0.78 -15.48 -14.65
N LEU A 334 0.31 -14.23 -14.76
CA LEU A 334 -1.00 -13.92 -15.34
C LEU A 334 -1.08 -14.25 -16.83
N ALA A 335 0.01 -14.06 -17.59
CA ALA A 335 0.08 -14.48 -18.99
C ALA A 335 0.01 -16.01 -19.12
N GLU A 336 0.70 -16.75 -18.26
CA GLU A 336 0.63 -18.22 -18.23
C GLU A 336 -0.76 -18.73 -17.79
N ALA A 337 -1.41 -18.03 -16.84
CA ALA A 337 -2.79 -18.33 -16.45
C ALA A 337 -3.75 -18.15 -17.64
N ALA A 338 -3.54 -17.13 -18.47
CA ALA A 338 -4.31 -16.91 -19.68
C ALA A 338 -4.14 -18.06 -20.70
N GLU A 339 -2.92 -18.60 -20.85
CA GLU A 339 -2.69 -19.81 -21.66
C GLU A 339 -3.45 -21.04 -21.14
N ALA A 340 -3.65 -21.11 -19.81
CA ALA A 340 -4.49 -22.12 -19.16
C ALA A 340 -6.01 -21.80 -19.19
N GLY A 341 -6.42 -20.74 -19.90
CA GLY A 341 -7.81 -20.34 -20.08
C GLY A 341 -8.41 -19.55 -18.90
N VAL A 342 -7.57 -18.90 -18.09
CA VAL A 342 -7.98 -18.06 -16.96
C VAL A 342 -7.49 -16.64 -17.16
N HIS A 343 -8.41 -15.71 -17.41
CA HIS A 343 -8.06 -14.32 -17.67
C HIS A 343 -8.51 -13.40 -16.52
N VAL A 344 -7.63 -12.48 -16.12
CA VAL A 344 -8.03 -11.29 -15.38
C VAL A 344 -8.34 -10.21 -16.41
N VAL A 345 -9.63 -9.97 -16.69
CA VAL A 345 -10.08 -9.10 -17.79
C VAL A 345 -10.32 -7.68 -17.29
N ASN A 346 -10.14 -6.70 -18.19
CA ASN A 346 -10.50 -5.31 -17.91
C ASN A 346 -11.93 -5.02 -18.37
N TRP A 347 -12.53 -3.93 -17.87
CA TRP A 347 -13.89 -3.55 -18.26
C TRP A 347 -14.04 -3.34 -19.78
N ALA A 348 -12.97 -2.82 -20.41
CA ALA A 348 -12.91 -2.56 -21.84
C ALA A 348 -13.02 -3.85 -22.69
N ASP A 349 -12.64 -5.00 -22.14
CA ASP A 349 -12.58 -6.30 -22.85
C ASP A 349 -13.91 -7.10 -22.73
N LEU A 350 -14.88 -6.56 -21.99
CA LEU A 350 -16.20 -7.15 -21.78
C LEU A 350 -17.17 -6.82 -22.91
N ALA A 351 -18.00 -7.79 -23.28
CA ALA A 351 -19.14 -7.62 -24.17
C ALA A 351 -20.25 -6.79 -23.50
N PRO A 352 -21.15 -6.14 -24.26
CA PRO A 352 -22.23 -5.33 -23.71
C PRO A 352 -23.09 -6.05 -22.67
N ASP A 353 -23.49 -7.30 -22.95
CA ASP A 353 -24.34 -8.09 -22.05
C ASP A 353 -23.62 -8.45 -20.74
N GLU A 354 -22.30 -8.70 -20.80
CA GLU A 354 -21.46 -8.97 -19.64
C GLU A 354 -21.35 -7.73 -18.75
N ARG A 355 -21.18 -6.55 -19.38
CA ARG A 355 -21.15 -5.25 -18.67
C ARG A 355 -22.49 -4.96 -18.01
N GLU A 356 -23.61 -5.20 -18.67
CA GLU A 356 -24.94 -4.98 -18.10
C GLU A 356 -25.16 -5.83 -16.84
N GLN A 357 -24.82 -7.12 -16.90
CA GLN A 357 -24.93 -8.03 -15.76
C GLN A 357 -24.00 -7.63 -14.61
N LEU A 358 -22.75 -7.27 -14.90
CA LEU A 358 -21.80 -6.81 -13.90
C LEU A 358 -22.19 -5.45 -13.30
N THR A 359 -22.75 -4.53 -14.08
CA THR A 359 -23.33 -3.27 -13.58
C THR A 359 -24.52 -3.54 -12.68
N ALA A 360 -25.42 -4.47 -13.04
CA ALA A 360 -26.53 -4.87 -12.18
C ALA A 360 -26.03 -5.44 -10.85
N ARG A 361 -25.05 -6.35 -10.90
CA ARG A 361 -24.40 -6.89 -9.70
C ARG A 361 -23.76 -5.79 -8.85
N CYS A 362 -23.02 -4.87 -9.46
CA CYS A 362 -22.43 -3.73 -8.78
C CYS A 362 -23.50 -2.89 -8.07
N ARG A 363 -24.63 -2.61 -8.72
CA ARG A 363 -25.72 -1.79 -8.18
C ARG A 363 -26.47 -2.51 -7.05
N ASP A 364 -26.73 -3.80 -7.20
CA ASP A 364 -27.67 -4.53 -6.35
C ASP A 364 -26.98 -5.25 -5.18
N GLU A 365 -25.71 -5.69 -5.34
CA GLU A 365 -24.96 -6.43 -4.31
C GLU A 365 -23.86 -5.60 -3.64
N ILE A 366 -23.11 -4.79 -4.40
CA ILE A 366 -21.87 -4.16 -3.91
C ILE A 366 -22.12 -2.73 -3.43
N HIS A 367 -22.72 -1.90 -4.29
CA HIS A 367 -22.98 -0.49 -4.05
C HIS A 367 -23.76 -0.20 -2.75
N PRO A 368 -24.77 -0.97 -2.33
CA PRO A 368 -25.52 -0.68 -1.11
C PRO A 368 -24.68 -0.71 0.17
N GLY A 369 -23.56 -1.44 0.17
CA GLY A 369 -22.60 -1.49 1.28
C GLY A 369 -21.55 -0.38 1.25
N LEU A 370 -21.46 0.40 0.18
CA LEU A 370 -20.43 1.42 0.00
C LEU A 370 -20.89 2.77 0.56
N THR A 371 -20.03 3.40 1.35
CA THR A 371 -20.25 4.75 1.87
C THR A 371 -19.19 5.71 1.33
N PRO A 372 -19.57 6.74 0.54
CA PRO A 372 -18.62 7.77 0.11
C PRO A 372 -18.16 8.61 1.30
N LEU A 373 -16.85 8.67 1.52
CA LEU A 373 -16.27 9.51 2.57
C LEU A 373 -15.46 10.65 1.94
N ALA A 374 -15.90 11.89 2.14
CA ALA A 374 -15.23 13.05 1.57
C ALA A 374 -13.79 13.17 2.11
N MET A 375 -12.81 13.20 1.20
CA MET A 375 -11.42 13.48 1.53
C MET A 375 -11.14 14.95 1.25
N THR A 376 -10.77 15.71 2.29
CA THR A 376 -10.43 17.11 2.14
C THR A 376 -9.34 17.54 3.10
N LEU A 377 -8.56 18.52 2.67
CA LEU A 377 -7.59 19.24 3.48
C LEU A 377 -8.19 20.51 4.11
N SER A 378 -9.51 20.69 4.08
CA SER A 378 -10.20 21.77 4.79
C SER A 378 -10.02 21.66 6.31
N PRO A 379 -9.72 22.77 7.02
CA PRO A 379 -9.77 22.79 8.48
C PRO A 379 -11.15 22.35 9.01
N GLY A 380 -11.20 21.59 10.09
CA GLY A 380 -12.45 21.12 10.71
C GLY A 380 -13.08 19.87 10.09
N HIS A 381 -12.52 19.34 9.00
CA HIS A 381 -12.94 18.06 8.42
C HIS A 381 -11.85 17.01 8.67
N PRO A 382 -12.05 16.05 9.60
CA PRO A 382 -11.08 14.99 9.84
C PRO A 382 -10.99 14.07 8.62
N LEU A 383 -9.82 13.45 8.41
CA LEU A 383 -9.68 12.39 7.43
C LEU A 383 -10.60 11.23 7.86
N PRO A 384 -11.41 10.65 6.96
CA PRO A 384 -12.12 9.42 7.27
C PRO A 384 -11.16 8.32 7.72
N HIS A 385 -11.63 7.42 8.59
CA HIS A 385 -10.81 6.30 9.01
C HIS A 385 -10.50 5.40 7.81
N LEU A 386 -9.24 5.43 7.36
CA LEU A 386 -8.76 4.57 6.28
C LEU A 386 -8.33 3.21 6.86
N PRO A 387 -8.89 2.10 6.36
CA PRO A 387 -8.67 0.76 6.90
C PRO A 387 -7.21 0.32 6.76
N HIS A 388 -6.72 -0.37 7.78
CA HIS A 388 -5.39 -0.99 7.75
C HIS A 388 -5.36 -2.16 6.75
N LEU A 389 -4.47 -2.10 5.76
CA LEU A 389 -4.31 -3.09 4.68
C LEU A 389 -5.56 -3.28 3.78
N GLY A 390 -6.60 -2.48 3.99
CA GLY A 390 -7.79 -2.40 3.14
C GLY A 390 -7.49 -1.65 1.85
N LEU A 391 -8.19 -2.04 0.79
CA LEU A 391 -8.12 -1.38 -0.51
C LEU A 391 -9.16 -0.28 -0.55
N SER A 392 -8.76 0.90 -1.01
CA SER A 392 -9.63 2.07 -1.11
C SER A 392 -9.54 2.67 -2.51
N LEU A 393 -10.65 3.23 -3.00
CA LEU A 393 -10.71 4.01 -4.22
C LEU A 393 -10.80 5.50 -3.90
N ALA A 394 -9.84 6.25 -4.43
CA ALA A 394 -9.84 7.71 -4.46
C ALA A 394 -10.61 8.17 -5.72
N VAL A 395 -11.87 8.58 -5.56
CA VAL A 395 -12.75 9.05 -6.63
C VAL A 395 -12.69 10.56 -6.74
N VAL A 396 -12.24 11.03 -7.89
CA VAL A 396 -12.11 12.44 -8.25
C VAL A 396 -13.32 12.86 -9.07
N PHE A 397 -14.01 13.92 -8.66
CA PHE A 397 -15.22 14.38 -9.36
C PHE A 397 -15.43 15.89 -9.27
N ARG A 398 -16.30 16.43 -10.14
CA ARG A 398 -16.82 17.80 -10.07
C ARG A 398 -18.32 17.79 -9.92
N ARG A 399 -18.86 18.66 -9.07
CA ARG A 399 -20.32 18.84 -8.93
C ARG A 399 -20.95 19.45 -10.18
N GLU A 400 -20.22 20.34 -10.84
CA GLU A 400 -20.66 21.01 -12.07
C GLU A 400 -19.51 21.02 -13.09
N PRO A 401 -19.79 20.97 -14.41
CA PRO A 401 -18.76 21.10 -15.44
C PRO A 401 -17.94 22.38 -15.26
N GLY A 402 -16.61 22.25 -15.11
CA GLY A 402 -15.71 23.38 -14.87
C GLY A 402 -15.65 23.88 -13.41
N GLY A 403 -16.43 23.30 -12.50
CA GLY A 403 -16.42 23.60 -11.06
C GLY A 403 -15.19 23.08 -10.32
N ALA A 404 -15.17 23.17 -8.99
CA ALA A 404 -14.05 22.68 -8.19
C ALA A 404 -13.93 21.14 -8.23
N LEU A 405 -12.70 20.66 -8.10
CA LEU A 405 -12.40 19.24 -7.94
C LEU A 405 -12.71 18.81 -6.50
N HIS A 406 -13.38 17.69 -6.35
CA HIS A 406 -13.66 17.04 -5.07
C HIS A 406 -13.06 15.64 -5.08
N LEU A 407 -12.69 15.16 -3.89
CA LEU A 407 -12.20 13.81 -3.68
C LEU A 407 -13.10 13.11 -2.66
N ALA A 408 -13.52 11.89 -2.98
CA ALA A 408 -14.14 10.97 -2.04
C ALA A 408 -13.37 9.66 -2.01
N GLU A 409 -13.30 9.06 -0.83
CA GLU A 409 -12.80 7.72 -0.61
C GLU A 409 -13.96 6.73 -0.55
N PHE A 410 -13.69 5.52 -1.06
CA PHE A 410 -14.55 4.37 -0.98
C PHE A 410 -13.72 3.15 -0.61
N GLU A 411 -13.97 2.58 0.57
CA GLU A 411 -13.39 1.31 0.97
C GLU A 411 -14.01 0.17 0.13
N LEU A 412 -13.16 -0.72 -0.38
CA LEU A 412 -13.62 -1.94 -1.04
C LEU A 412 -14.20 -2.91 0.03
N PRO A 413 -15.38 -3.50 -0.19
CA PRO A 413 -15.98 -4.41 0.79
C PRO A 413 -15.09 -5.65 0.98
N SER A 414 -14.78 -5.96 2.24
CA SER A 414 -13.90 -7.09 2.60
C SER A 414 -14.62 -8.43 2.71
N ASP A 415 -15.95 -8.41 2.79
CA ASP A 415 -16.86 -9.55 2.80
C ASP A 415 -17.12 -10.12 1.39
N ALA A 416 -16.82 -9.36 0.34
CA ALA A 416 -16.93 -9.79 -1.05
C ALA A 416 -15.58 -10.28 -1.62
N PRO A 417 -15.58 -11.31 -2.49
CA PRO A 417 -14.38 -11.71 -3.22
C PRO A 417 -13.85 -10.56 -4.08
N ARG A 418 -12.56 -10.23 -3.96
CA ARG A 418 -11.93 -9.19 -4.78
C ARG A 418 -11.90 -9.52 -6.28
N LEU A 419 -11.72 -10.80 -6.62
CA LEU A 419 -11.79 -11.29 -8.00
C LEU A 419 -13.20 -11.84 -8.24
N LEU A 420 -13.97 -11.15 -9.07
CA LEU A 420 -15.37 -11.45 -9.35
C LEU A 420 -15.48 -12.25 -10.65
N PRO A 421 -16.25 -13.35 -10.71
CA PRO A 421 -16.45 -14.10 -11.95
C PRO A 421 -17.18 -13.25 -13.00
N VAL A 422 -16.77 -13.39 -14.26
CA VAL A 422 -17.42 -12.75 -15.41
C VAL A 422 -18.57 -13.64 -15.89
N PRO A 423 -19.81 -13.12 -15.97
CA PRO A 423 -20.95 -13.91 -16.42
C PRO A 423 -20.73 -14.48 -17.83
N GLY A 424 -21.04 -15.76 -18.02
CA GLY A 424 -20.86 -16.44 -19.31
C GLY A 424 -19.42 -16.88 -19.62
N ARG A 425 -18.44 -16.57 -18.77
CA ARG A 425 -17.05 -17.00 -18.90
C ARG A 425 -16.61 -17.79 -17.68
N GLU A 426 -16.50 -19.11 -17.81
CA GLU A 426 -16.34 -20.06 -16.70
C GLU A 426 -15.17 -19.72 -15.75
N ARG A 427 -14.07 -19.15 -16.25
CA ARG A 427 -12.84 -18.92 -15.48
C ARG A 427 -12.28 -17.50 -15.60
N ASP A 428 -12.95 -16.62 -16.32
CA ASP A 428 -12.51 -15.22 -16.40
C ASP A 428 -13.01 -14.47 -15.17
N VAL A 429 -12.16 -13.62 -14.64
CA VAL A 429 -12.46 -12.79 -13.47
C VAL A 429 -12.17 -11.32 -13.77
N ILE A 430 -12.89 -10.43 -13.10
CA ILE A 430 -12.65 -8.99 -13.09
C ILE A 430 -12.34 -8.55 -11.65
N ALA A 431 -11.37 -7.67 -11.50
CA ALA A 431 -11.06 -7.10 -10.19
C ALA A 431 -12.17 -6.14 -9.72
N MET A 432 -12.51 -6.17 -8.44
CA MET A 432 -13.56 -5.33 -7.87
C MET A 432 -13.31 -3.84 -8.06
N GLU A 433 -12.06 -3.40 -7.96
CA GLU A 433 -11.66 -2.01 -8.24
C GLU A 433 -11.96 -1.58 -9.69
N GLU A 434 -11.86 -2.49 -10.66
CA GLU A 434 -12.15 -2.22 -12.06
C GLU A 434 -13.65 -2.11 -12.30
N LEU A 435 -14.43 -3.00 -11.66
CA LEU A 435 -15.89 -2.93 -11.68
C LEU A 435 -16.41 -1.61 -11.08
N LEU A 436 -15.90 -1.23 -9.91
CA LEU A 436 -16.27 0.00 -9.22
C LEU A 436 -15.85 1.24 -10.00
N ARG A 437 -14.65 1.26 -10.59
CA ARG A 437 -14.18 2.34 -11.45
C ARG A 437 -15.09 2.57 -12.65
N ALA A 438 -15.47 1.50 -13.35
CA ALA A 438 -16.36 1.60 -14.50
C ALA A 438 -17.78 2.07 -14.12
N ASN A 439 -18.21 1.73 -12.91
CA ASN A 439 -19.53 2.09 -12.38
C ASN A 439 -19.48 3.24 -11.36
N ALA A 440 -18.42 4.07 -11.39
CA ALA A 440 -18.22 5.15 -10.42
C ALA A 440 -19.32 6.22 -10.45
N HIS A 441 -20.08 6.30 -11.56
CA HIS A 441 -21.27 7.14 -11.67
C HIS A 441 -22.41 6.71 -10.73
N LEU A 442 -22.44 5.44 -10.30
CA LEU A 442 -23.37 4.96 -9.27
C LEU A 442 -22.93 5.46 -7.89
N LEU A 443 -21.63 5.40 -7.62
CA LEU A 443 -21.02 5.75 -6.33
C LEU A 443 -21.24 7.22 -5.93
N HIS A 444 -21.38 8.12 -6.91
CA HIS A 444 -21.70 9.51 -6.66
C HIS A 444 -22.71 10.02 -7.70
N PRO A 445 -24.02 10.06 -7.38
CA PRO A 445 -25.02 10.55 -8.31
C PRO A 445 -24.86 12.06 -8.56
N ASN A 446 -25.19 12.50 -9.78
CA ASN A 446 -25.21 13.91 -10.22
C ASN A 446 -23.86 14.65 -10.22
N VAL A 447 -22.73 13.93 -10.31
CA VAL A 447 -21.40 14.56 -10.46
C VAL A 447 -20.69 14.05 -11.70
N HIS A 448 -19.80 14.87 -12.24
CA HIS A 448 -18.89 14.47 -13.30
C HIS A 448 -17.65 13.81 -12.70
N VAL A 449 -17.60 12.48 -12.71
CA VAL A 449 -16.41 11.71 -12.27
C VAL A 449 -15.28 11.90 -13.28
N GLU A 450 -14.12 12.34 -12.81
CA GLU A 450 -12.89 12.46 -13.61
C GLU A 450 -12.03 11.20 -13.57
N GLY A 451 -12.06 10.46 -12.47
CA GLY A 451 -11.28 9.24 -12.30
C GLY A 451 -11.53 8.57 -10.96
N ALA A 452 -11.19 7.29 -10.88
CA ALA A 452 -11.21 6.50 -9.65
C ALA A 452 -9.91 5.68 -9.57
N HIS A 453 -9.17 5.88 -8.49
CA HIS A 453 -7.80 5.41 -8.37
C HIS A 453 -7.58 4.58 -7.10
N LEU A 454 -7.06 3.37 -7.26
CA LEU A 454 -6.85 2.45 -6.15
C LEU A 454 -5.63 2.85 -5.31
N PHE A 455 -5.77 2.77 -4.00
CA PHE A 455 -4.68 2.88 -3.05
C PHE A 455 -4.88 1.95 -1.84
N ARG A 456 -3.81 1.75 -1.07
CA ARG A 456 -3.79 0.90 0.11
C ARG A 456 -2.91 1.51 1.19
N VAL A 457 -3.35 1.47 2.44
CA VAL A 457 -2.63 2.06 3.57
C VAL A 457 -2.13 0.96 4.50
N THR A 458 -0.85 1.01 4.87
CA THR A 458 -0.27 0.20 5.93
C THR A 458 0.01 1.07 7.14
N ARG A 459 -0.38 0.59 8.34
CA ARG A 459 -0.19 1.29 9.62
C ARG A 459 0.77 0.51 10.51
N ARG A 460 1.38 1.18 11.49
CA ARG A 460 2.31 0.53 12.44
C ARG A 460 1.61 -0.63 13.17
N GLY A 461 2.31 -1.76 13.30
CA GLY A 461 1.77 -2.98 13.91
C GLY A 461 1.96 -3.08 15.43
N ASP A 462 2.92 -2.36 16.01
CA ASP A 462 3.21 -2.45 17.45
C ASP A 462 2.08 -1.87 18.32
N LEU A 463 1.81 -2.54 19.44
CA LEU A 463 0.91 -2.05 20.48
C LEU A 463 1.66 -1.05 21.38
N ALA A 464 1.09 0.14 21.57
CA ALA A 464 1.60 1.09 22.54
C ALA A 464 1.11 0.70 23.95
N LEU A 465 1.93 -0.08 24.67
CA LEU A 465 1.63 -0.60 26.01
C LEU A 465 2.79 -0.33 26.95
N ASP A 466 2.47 0.17 28.15
CA ASP A 466 3.39 0.17 29.28
C ASP A 466 3.08 -1.05 30.16
N GLU A 467 3.93 -2.06 30.06
CA GLU A 467 3.75 -3.35 30.73
C GLU A 467 4.10 -3.28 32.21
N GLU A 468 4.98 -2.35 32.60
CA GLU A 468 5.49 -2.24 33.97
C GLU A 468 4.47 -1.59 34.90
N THR A 469 3.59 -0.76 34.36
CA THR A 469 2.57 -0.01 35.12
C THR A 469 1.16 -0.57 34.99
N ALA A 470 0.95 -1.60 34.16
CA ALA A 470 -0.38 -2.18 33.95
C ALA A 470 -0.78 -3.14 35.09
N ASP A 471 -1.78 -2.76 35.87
CA ASP A 471 -2.36 -3.63 36.93
C ASP A 471 -3.03 -4.90 36.34
N ASP A 472 -3.59 -4.79 35.12
CA ASP A 472 -4.19 -5.90 34.37
C ASP A 472 -3.66 -5.91 32.92
N LEU A 473 -2.73 -6.83 32.66
CA LEU A 473 -2.12 -6.98 31.33
C LEU A 473 -3.14 -7.38 30.26
N LEU A 474 -4.17 -8.18 30.60
CA LEU A 474 -5.20 -8.59 29.66
C LEU A 474 -6.05 -7.39 29.22
N ALA A 475 -6.50 -6.58 30.18
CA ALA A 475 -7.25 -5.36 29.88
C ALA A 475 -6.42 -4.34 29.09
N ALA A 476 -5.14 -4.18 29.46
CA ALA A 476 -4.23 -3.30 28.74
C ALA A 476 -4.06 -3.75 27.27
N VAL A 477 -3.74 -5.03 27.03
CA VAL A 477 -3.59 -5.59 25.67
C VAL A 477 -4.88 -5.45 24.87
N ALA A 478 -6.04 -5.72 25.48
CA ALA A 478 -7.34 -5.53 24.82
C ALA A 478 -7.52 -4.07 24.36
N HIS A 479 -7.26 -3.11 25.25
CA HIS A 479 -7.40 -1.68 24.93
C HIS A 479 -6.41 -1.21 23.85
N ALA A 480 -5.16 -1.66 23.90
CA ALA A 480 -4.17 -1.30 22.88
C ALA A 480 -4.53 -1.89 21.51
N THR A 481 -5.12 -3.09 21.49
CA THR A 481 -5.54 -3.76 20.27
C THR A 481 -6.70 -3.02 19.60
N GLU A 482 -7.69 -2.56 20.38
CA GLU A 482 -8.78 -1.69 19.90
C GLU A 482 -8.27 -0.38 19.27
N ARG A 483 -7.13 0.14 19.74
CA ARG A 483 -6.51 1.36 19.22
C ARG A 483 -5.60 1.14 18.01
N ARG A 484 -5.18 -0.10 17.73
CA ARG A 484 -4.23 -0.43 16.65
C ARG A 484 -4.64 0.09 15.25
N PRO A 485 -5.93 0.06 14.85
CA PRO A 485 -6.36 0.62 13.56
C PRO A 485 -6.06 2.12 13.39
N TYR A 486 -5.89 2.86 14.50
CA TYR A 486 -5.60 4.29 14.51
C TYR A 486 -4.10 4.59 14.55
N ASN A 487 -3.23 3.59 14.54
CA ASN A 487 -1.79 3.82 14.48
C ASN A 487 -1.40 4.63 13.22
N ALA A 488 -0.32 5.41 13.34
CA ALA A 488 0.17 6.22 12.22
C ALA A 488 0.44 5.36 10.97
N ALA A 489 0.04 5.86 9.81
CA ALA A 489 0.36 5.24 8.53
C ALA A 489 1.88 5.25 8.30
N VAL A 490 2.42 4.09 7.91
CA VAL A 490 3.85 3.88 7.64
C VAL A 490 4.14 3.70 6.14
N ARG A 491 3.12 3.30 5.37
CA ARG A 491 3.17 3.12 3.92
C ARG A 491 1.84 3.48 3.29
N VAL A 492 1.90 4.06 2.09
CA VAL A 492 0.76 4.18 1.19
C VAL A 492 1.18 3.69 -0.19
N GLU A 493 0.45 2.69 -0.69
CA GLU A 493 0.62 2.18 -2.05
C GLU A 493 -0.45 2.81 -2.94
N VAL A 494 -0.09 3.25 -4.13
CA VAL A 494 -1.04 3.72 -5.14
C VAL A 494 -0.82 3.01 -6.46
N GLU A 495 -1.89 2.82 -7.21
CA GLU A 495 -1.76 2.30 -8.56
C GLU A 495 -1.02 3.30 -9.46
N ARG A 496 -0.26 2.78 -10.43
CA ARG A 496 0.46 3.61 -11.40
C ARG A 496 -0.42 4.61 -12.16
N SER A 497 -1.72 4.34 -12.29
CA SER A 497 -2.66 5.25 -12.95
C SER A 497 -3.11 6.45 -12.14
N MET A 498 -2.81 6.50 -10.84
CA MET A 498 -3.17 7.63 -10.00
C MET A 498 -2.40 8.89 -10.41
N PRO A 499 -3.08 10.02 -10.70
CA PRO A 499 -2.43 11.30 -10.93
C PRO A 499 -1.60 11.73 -9.72
N ALA A 500 -0.42 12.32 -9.95
CA ALA A 500 0.52 12.71 -8.89
C ALA A 500 -0.15 13.58 -7.80
N PHE A 501 -1.00 14.51 -8.22
CA PHE A 501 -1.70 15.40 -7.29
C PHE A 501 -2.69 14.66 -6.36
N VAL A 502 -3.32 13.56 -6.83
CA VAL A 502 -4.22 12.74 -5.99
C VAL A 502 -3.39 11.94 -4.99
N ALA A 503 -2.27 11.38 -5.44
CA ALA A 503 -1.34 10.65 -4.60
C ALA A 503 -0.76 11.54 -3.48
N GLU A 504 -0.35 12.77 -3.82
CA GLU A 504 0.09 13.78 -2.84
C GLU A 504 -1.02 14.13 -1.84
N LEU A 505 -2.26 14.27 -2.31
CA LEU A 505 -3.41 14.56 -1.44
C LEU A 505 -3.67 13.43 -0.43
N VAL A 506 -3.60 12.17 -0.86
CA VAL A 506 -3.72 11.02 0.06
C VAL A 506 -2.59 11.05 1.08
N LEU A 507 -1.34 11.25 0.64
CA LEU A 507 -0.17 11.33 1.52
C LEU A 507 -0.30 12.45 2.58
N GLU A 508 -0.65 13.65 2.17
CA GLU A 508 -0.81 14.81 3.07
C GLU A 508 -1.99 14.64 4.03
N SER A 509 -3.06 13.98 3.57
CA SER A 509 -4.19 13.67 4.44
C SER A 509 -3.78 12.71 5.56
N LEU A 510 -3.01 11.66 5.24
CA LEU A 510 -2.46 10.72 6.22
C LEU A 510 -1.49 11.38 7.21
N ARG A 511 -0.64 12.30 6.74
CA ARG A 511 0.27 13.06 7.61
C ARG A 511 -0.48 13.95 8.59
N ARG A 512 -1.50 14.66 8.09
CA ARG A 512 -2.36 15.48 8.93
C ARG A 512 -3.11 14.65 9.96
N ASP A 513 -3.66 13.50 9.55
CA ASP A 513 -4.38 12.58 10.43
C ASP A 513 -3.50 12.17 11.61
N ALA A 514 -2.25 11.78 11.37
CA ALA A 514 -1.27 11.49 12.42
C ALA A 514 -1.13 12.68 13.40
N LEU A 515 -0.92 13.90 12.89
CA LEU A 515 -0.78 15.10 13.74
C LEU A 515 -2.03 15.41 14.56
N VAL A 516 -3.22 15.22 13.99
CA VAL A 516 -4.51 15.42 14.69
C VAL A 516 -4.65 14.42 15.84
N GLN A 517 -4.13 13.21 15.66
CA GLN A 517 -4.12 12.17 16.70
C GLN A 517 -2.96 12.32 17.69
N GLY A 518 -2.14 13.37 17.58
CA GLY A 518 -0.96 13.58 18.43
C GLY A 518 0.19 12.62 18.14
N LEU A 519 0.24 12.07 16.93
CA LEU A 519 1.27 11.15 16.46
C LEU A 519 2.22 11.83 15.47
N GLU A 520 3.48 11.38 15.47
CA GLU A 520 4.44 11.78 14.44
C GLU A 520 4.10 11.14 13.09
N PRO A 521 4.09 11.90 11.98
CA PRO A 521 3.87 11.35 10.65
C PRO A 521 4.98 10.37 10.25
N ALA A 522 4.63 9.09 10.07
CA ALA A 522 5.60 8.05 9.72
C ALA A 522 5.71 7.77 8.21
N VAL A 523 4.69 8.12 7.43
CA VAL A 523 4.67 7.98 5.97
C VAL A 523 5.38 9.16 5.29
N ARG A 524 6.43 8.85 4.51
CA ARG A 524 7.30 9.85 3.87
C ARG A 524 7.01 10.08 2.39
N GLU A 525 6.51 9.07 1.71
CA GLU A 525 6.27 9.13 0.28
C GLU A 525 5.21 8.11 -0.12
N VAL A 526 4.78 8.23 -1.37
CA VAL A 526 3.86 7.29 -2.00
C VAL A 526 4.67 6.22 -2.72
N GLN A 527 4.32 4.96 -2.50
CA GLN A 527 4.87 3.84 -3.24
C GLN A 527 3.98 3.52 -4.43
N VAL A 528 4.52 3.69 -5.65
CA VAL A 528 3.76 3.45 -6.89
C VAL A 528 3.89 1.99 -7.31
N ILE A 529 2.77 1.28 -7.39
CA ILE A 529 2.72 -0.13 -7.78
C ILE A 529 2.37 -0.27 -9.27
N ASP A 530 3.14 -1.12 -9.96
CA ASP A 530 3.00 -1.39 -11.40
C ASP A 530 2.16 -2.66 -11.65
N GLY A 531 0.85 -2.54 -11.57
CA GLY A 531 -0.10 -3.64 -11.73
C GLY A 531 -1.11 -3.68 -10.59
N LEU A 532 -1.60 -4.88 -10.25
CA LEU A 532 -2.51 -5.09 -9.12
C LEU A 532 -1.79 -4.75 -7.80
N ILE A 533 -2.36 -3.85 -7.00
CA ILE A 533 -1.96 -3.67 -5.60
C ILE A 533 -2.44 -4.91 -4.83
N ASP A 534 -1.69 -5.37 -3.82
CA ASP A 534 -2.02 -6.54 -3.02
C ASP A 534 -2.24 -7.84 -3.85
N LEU A 535 -1.16 -8.59 -4.06
CA LEU A 535 -1.19 -9.81 -4.88
C LEU A 535 -1.76 -11.03 -4.16
N ARG A 536 -2.19 -10.91 -2.89
CA ARG A 536 -2.76 -12.05 -2.14
C ARG A 536 -4.02 -12.62 -2.79
N CYS A 537 -4.77 -11.79 -3.52
CA CYS A 537 -5.95 -12.21 -4.27
C CYS A 537 -5.65 -13.23 -5.38
N LEU A 538 -4.41 -13.28 -5.90
CA LEU A 538 -4.04 -14.18 -6.98
C LEU A 538 -4.14 -15.67 -6.59
N ALA A 539 -4.05 -15.99 -5.31
CA ALA A 539 -4.25 -17.36 -4.82
C ALA A 539 -5.68 -17.88 -5.05
N ALA A 540 -6.65 -16.99 -5.25
CA ALA A 540 -8.05 -17.30 -5.50
C ALA A 540 -8.40 -17.40 -7.00
N LEU A 541 -7.42 -17.29 -7.90
CA LEU A 541 -7.67 -17.46 -9.33
C LEU A 541 -8.26 -18.85 -9.64
N PRO A 542 -9.29 -18.94 -10.49
CA PRO A 542 -9.99 -20.19 -10.81
C PRO A 542 -9.20 -21.05 -11.82
N LEU A 543 -7.91 -21.30 -11.54
CA LEU A 543 -7.06 -22.16 -12.35
C LEU A 543 -7.65 -23.58 -12.43
N PRO A 544 -7.66 -24.20 -13.63
CA PRO A 544 -8.20 -25.54 -13.79
C PRO A 544 -7.42 -26.57 -12.94
N PRO A 545 -8.06 -27.68 -12.53
CA PRO A 545 -7.43 -28.71 -11.70
C PRO A 545 -6.51 -29.62 -12.52
N LEU A 546 -5.53 -29.02 -13.21
CA LEU A 546 -4.55 -29.73 -14.02
C LEU A 546 -3.35 -30.12 -13.13
N PRO A 547 -2.88 -31.37 -13.16
CA PRO A 547 -1.71 -31.80 -12.38
C PRO A 547 -0.42 -30.99 -12.65
N ALA A 548 -0.30 -30.36 -13.82
CA ALA A 548 0.83 -29.51 -14.16
C ALA A 548 0.81 -28.15 -13.43
N LEU A 549 -0.34 -27.72 -12.90
CA LEU A 549 -0.53 -26.41 -12.27
C LEU A 549 -0.44 -26.45 -10.74
N ASP A 550 -0.32 -27.63 -10.14
CA ASP A 550 -0.32 -27.82 -8.69
C ASP A 550 0.69 -28.90 -8.26
N TYR A 551 1.13 -28.86 -7.01
CA TYR A 551 1.86 -29.99 -6.43
C TYR A 551 0.91 -31.16 -6.13
N PRO A 552 1.41 -32.41 -6.11
CA PRO A 552 0.64 -33.53 -5.61
C PRO A 552 0.16 -33.26 -4.18
N VAL A 553 -1.11 -33.58 -3.90
CA VAL A 553 -1.68 -33.42 -2.55
C VAL A 553 -0.88 -34.26 -1.56
N LEU A 554 -0.30 -33.61 -0.55
CA LEU A 554 0.36 -34.28 0.55
C LEU A 554 -0.70 -34.99 1.41
N ARG A 555 -0.64 -36.32 1.45
CA ARG A 555 -1.44 -37.13 2.37
C ARG A 555 -0.63 -37.38 3.64
N ALA A 556 -1.03 -36.73 4.72
CA ALA A 556 -0.39 -36.91 6.02
C ALA A 556 -0.56 -38.37 6.50
N ARG A 557 0.49 -38.91 7.13
CA ARG A 557 0.48 -40.22 7.76
C ARG A 557 -0.25 -40.14 9.11
N HIS A 558 -0.85 -41.26 9.51
CA HIS A 558 -1.45 -41.43 10.84
C HIS A 558 -0.64 -42.49 11.59
N PRO A 559 0.42 -42.09 12.32
CA PRO A 559 1.38 -43.03 12.91
C PRO A 559 0.84 -43.78 14.13
N VAL A 560 -0.29 -43.37 14.69
CA VAL A 560 -0.94 -44.04 15.82
C VAL A 560 -1.98 -45.04 15.29
N THR A 561 -1.88 -46.29 15.73
CA THR A 561 -2.73 -47.39 15.27
C THR A 561 -4.22 -47.08 15.51
N PRO A 562 -5.11 -47.36 14.54
CA PRO A 562 -6.54 -47.25 14.76
C PRO A 562 -6.99 -48.06 16.00
N GLY A 563 -7.75 -47.42 16.89
CA GLY A 563 -8.23 -48.03 18.15
C GLY A 563 -7.26 -47.97 19.34
N GLN A 564 -5.98 -47.66 19.13
CA GLN A 564 -5.01 -47.42 20.21
C GLN A 564 -5.07 -45.96 20.64
N THR A 565 -5.10 -45.66 21.95
CA THR A 565 -5.06 -44.27 22.45
C THR A 565 -3.68 -43.65 22.29
N MET A 566 -3.59 -42.31 22.28
CA MET A 566 -2.31 -41.60 22.31
C MET A 566 -1.51 -41.96 23.56
N PHE A 567 -2.16 -42.12 24.72
CA PHE A 567 -1.49 -42.47 25.97
C PHE A 567 -0.86 -43.86 25.90
N ASP A 568 -1.57 -44.85 25.35
CA ASP A 568 -1.02 -46.20 25.17
C ASP A 568 0.17 -46.21 24.22
N ALA A 569 0.06 -45.49 23.09
CA ALA A 569 1.12 -45.41 22.11
C ALA A 569 2.39 -44.74 22.68
N VAL A 570 2.23 -43.66 23.45
CA VAL A 570 3.35 -42.93 24.08
C VAL A 570 3.97 -43.71 25.26
N ARG A 571 3.17 -44.53 25.96
CA ARG A 571 3.65 -45.40 27.04
C ARG A 571 4.52 -46.53 26.51
N GLU A 572 4.22 -47.04 25.32
CA GLU A 572 5.04 -48.08 24.67
C GLU A 572 6.41 -47.55 24.23
N ARG A 573 6.46 -46.31 23.73
CA ARG A 573 7.69 -45.64 23.28
C ARG A 573 7.46 -44.15 23.05
N ASP A 574 8.54 -43.38 23.10
CA ASP A 574 8.51 -41.99 22.64
C ASP A 574 8.12 -41.91 21.16
N LEU A 575 7.31 -40.90 20.81
CA LEU A 575 6.86 -40.67 19.45
C LEU A 575 7.35 -39.30 18.94
N LEU A 576 8.06 -39.30 17.83
CA LEU A 576 8.48 -38.07 17.14
C LEU A 576 7.69 -37.93 15.83
N MET A 577 6.93 -36.84 15.72
CA MET A 577 6.14 -36.50 14.54
C MET A 577 6.84 -35.43 13.72
N HIS A 578 6.72 -35.54 12.39
CA HIS A 578 7.20 -34.55 11.46
C HIS A 578 6.02 -33.97 10.65
N HIS A 579 5.54 -32.81 11.05
CA HIS A 579 4.47 -32.08 10.37
C HIS A 579 5.03 -31.36 9.14
N PRO A 580 4.25 -31.21 8.05
CA PRO A 580 2.88 -31.69 7.83
C PRO A 580 2.79 -33.16 7.34
N PHE A 581 3.91 -33.89 7.30
CA PHE A 581 3.95 -35.27 6.78
C PHE A 581 3.24 -36.28 7.68
N ASP A 582 3.20 -36.02 8.99
CA ASP A 582 2.37 -36.71 9.97
C ASP A 582 1.20 -35.80 10.37
N SER A 583 0.02 -36.38 10.56
CA SER A 583 -1.22 -35.62 10.76
C SER A 583 -1.22 -34.89 12.10
N PHE A 584 -1.23 -33.55 12.07
CA PHE A 584 -1.35 -32.72 13.28
C PHE A 584 -2.65 -32.97 14.04
N ASP A 585 -3.77 -33.10 13.30
CA ASP A 585 -5.07 -33.44 13.88
C ASP A 585 -5.07 -34.84 14.49
N GLY A 586 -4.43 -35.80 13.81
CA GLY A 586 -4.32 -37.18 14.23
C GLY A 586 -3.34 -37.43 15.37
N THR A 587 -2.56 -36.43 15.80
CA THR A 587 -1.56 -36.57 16.86
C THR A 587 -1.72 -35.50 17.95
N VAL A 588 -1.39 -34.23 17.70
CA VAL A 588 -1.38 -33.15 18.70
C VAL A 588 -2.79 -32.80 19.15
N VAL A 589 -3.70 -32.55 18.21
CA VAL A 589 -5.10 -32.26 18.55
C VAL A 589 -5.76 -33.48 19.19
N ARG A 590 -5.50 -34.67 18.64
CA ARG A 590 -5.95 -35.95 19.19
C ARG A 590 -5.51 -36.15 20.64
N PHE A 591 -4.25 -35.87 20.97
CA PHE A 591 -3.70 -36.01 22.32
C PHE A 591 -4.47 -35.15 23.34
N LEU A 592 -4.70 -33.87 23.02
CA LEU A 592 -5.44 -32.97 23.91
C LEU A 592 -6.94 -33.29 23.96
N ARG A 593 -7.53 -33.76 22.86
CA ARG A 593 -8.92 -34.20 22.80
C ARG A 593 -9.16 -35.46 23.61
N GLU A 594 -8.28 -36.45 23.51
CA GLU A 594 -8.36 -37.66 24.35
C GLU A 594 -8.16 -37.30 25.82
N ALA A 595 -7.22 -36.39 26.12
CA ALA A 595 -7.01 -35.88 27.48
C ALA A 595 -8.25 -35.18 28.06
N SER A 596 -9.01 -34.46 27.24
CA SER A 596 -10.17 -33.70 27.71
C SER A 596 -11.37 -34.58 28.06
N VAL A 597 -11.50 -35.77 27.47
CA VAL A 597 -12.63 -36.69 27.70
C VAL A 597 -12.28 -37.86 28.63
N ASP A 598 -11.00 -38.24 28.75
CA ASP A 598 -10.60 -39.35 29.63
C ASP A 598 -10.87 -39.03 31.11
N PRO A 599 -11.71 -39.81 31.83
CA PRO A 599 -12.00 -39.59 33.25
C PRO A 599 -10.79 -39.82 34.17
N ALA A 600 -9.77 -40.55 33.71
CA ALA A 600 -8.53 -40.77 34.46
C ALA A 600 -7.60 -39.56 34.44
N VAL A 601 -7.80 -38.61 33.51
CA VAL A 601 -6.98 -37.40 33.43
C VAL A 601 -7.41 -36.40 34.50
N THR A 602 -6.45 -35.98 35.33
CA THR A 602 -6.71 -35.05 36.44
C THR A 602 -6.29 -33.62 36.14
N THR A 603 -5.24 -33.44 35.32
CA THR A 603 -4.61 -32.14 35.07
C THR A 603 -4.12 -32.05 33.64
N ILE A 604 -4.31 -30.88 33.02
CA ILE A 604 -3.73 -30.52 31.73
C ILE A 604 -3.03 -29.16 31.89
N LYS A 605 -1.74 -29.07 31.59
CA LYS A 605 -0.99 -27.82 31.51
C LYS A 605 -0.54 -27.59 30.07
N VAL A 606 -0.65 -26.38 29.54
CA VAL A 606 -0.29 -26.07 28.14
C VAL A 606 0.21 -24.64 27.98
N THR A 607 1.12 -24.41 27.04
CA THR A 607 1.51 -23.07 26.58
C THR A 607 0.80 -22.73 25.26
N LEU A 608 0.15 -21.58 25.20
CA LEU A 608 -0.61 -21.08 24.06
C LEU A 608 0.03 -19.77 23.57
N TYR A 609 0.74 -19.83 22.45
CA TYR A 609 1.33 -18.65 21.80
C TYR A 609 0.42 -18.10 20.69
N ARG A 610 0.02 -18.97 19.76
CA ARG A 610 -0.92 -18.69 18.68
C ARG A 610 -1.79 -19.92 18.46
N VAL A 611 -3.07 -19.80 18.76
CA VAL A 611 -4.02 -20.93 18.70
C VAL A 611 -4.89 -20.94 17.45
N GLY A 612 -4.88 -19.83 16.68
CA GLY A 612 -5.75 -19.64 15.51
C GLY A 612 -7.24 -19.51 15.88
N ASP A 613 -8.07 -19.27 14.87
CA ASP A 613 -9.53 -19.28 15.00
C ASP A 613 -10.16 -19.91 13.73
N PRO A 614 -11.02 -20.94 13.86
CA PRO A 614 -11.35 -21.71 15.08
C PRO A 614 -10.17 -22.55 15.60
N SER A 615 -10.16 -22.84 16.91
CA SER A 615 -9.09 -23.62 17.57
C SER A 615 -9.59 -24.88 18.28
N PRO A 616 -9.46 -26.07 17.65
CA PRO A 616 -9.83 -27.35 18.26
C PRO A 616 -9.07 -27.68 19.56
N VAL A 617 -7.89 -27.08 19.71
CA VAL A 617 -7.07 -27.20 20.93
C VAL A 617 -7.75 -26.46 22.08
N VAL A 618 -8.16 -25.20 21.88
CA VAL A 618 -8.85 -24.42 22.91
C VAL A 618 -10.20 -25.03 23.26
N GLU A 619 -10.94 -25.51 22.27
CA GLU A 619 -12.20 -26.25 22.49
C GLU A 619 -11.99 -27.48 23.39
N SER A 620 -10.91 -28.23 23.18
CA SER A 620 -10.57 -29.40 24.01
C SER A 620 -10.24 -28.99 25.45
N LEU A 621 -9.54 -27.87 25.65
CA LEU A 621 -9.22 -27.34 26.98
C LEU A 621 -10.47 -26.83 27.71
N LEU A 622 -11.39 -26.15 27.01
CA LEU A 622 -12.68 -25.73 27.57
C LEU A 622 -13.51 -26.93 28.01
N ALA A 623 -13.58 -27.98 27.18
CA ALA A 623 -14.26 -29.22 27.53
C ALA A 623 -13.63 -29.90 28.76
N ALA A 624 -12.31 -29.91 28.86
CA ALA A 624 -11.60 -30.44 30.02
C ALA A 624 -11.93 -29.66 31.31
N ALA A 625 -11.93 -28.33 31.24
CA ALA A 625 -12.25 -27.45 32.37
C ALA A 625 -13.70 -27.65 32.84
N HIS A 626 -14.67 -27.68 31.91
CA HIS A 626 -16.07 -27.99 32.23
C HIS A 626 -16.27 -29.39 32.83
N ALA A 627 -15.42 -30.36 32.45
CA ALA A 627 -15.41 -31.69 33.04
C ALA A 627 -14.75 -31.75 34.43
N GLY A 628 -14.37 -30.62 35.02
CA GLY A 628 -13.76 -30.52 36.35
C GLY A 628 -12.28 -30.90 36.40
N LYS A 629 -11.60 -31.03 35.26
CA LYS A 629 -10.16 -31.27 35.21
C LYS A 629 -9.42 -29.97 35.53
N ARG A 630 -8.25 -30.07 36.17
CA ARG A 630 -7.40 -28.89 36.44
C ARG A 630 -6.70 -28.48 35.15
N VAL A 631 -7.21 -27.45 34.49
CA VAL A 631 -6.61 -26.87 33.29
C VAL A 631 -5.77 -25.66 33.67
N VAL A 632 -4.50 -25.64 33.26
CA VAL A 632 -3.60 -24.49 33.39
C VAL A 632 -3.10 -24.11 32.00
N ALA A 633 -3.43 -22.90 31.55
CA ALA A 633 -3.04 -22.40 30.24
C ALA A 633 -2.15 -21.17 30.40
N PHE A 634 -0.92 -21.25 29.90
CA PHE A 634 -0.04 -20.10 29.81
C PHE A 634 -0.27 -19.41 28.47
N VAL A 635 -0.78 -18.18 28.46
CA VAL A 635 -1.16 -17.48 27.22
C VAL A 635 -0.23 -16.31 26.96
N GLU A 636 0.46 -16.33 25.83
CA GLU A 636 1.24 -15.18 25.35
C GLU A 636 0.30 -14.17 24.67
N LEU A 637 -0.12 -13.17 25.43
CA LEU A 637 -1.04 -12.14 24.92
C LEU A 637 -0.42 -11.25 23.84
N LYS A 638 0.91 -11.14 23.77
CA LYS A 638 1.62 -10.26 22.82
C LYS A 638 2.07 -10.99 21.57
N ALA A 639 1.47 -12.13 21.28
CA ALA A 639 1.69 -12.80 20.00
C ALA A 639 1.15 -11.91 18.89
N ARG A 640 2.08 -11.38 18.09
CA ARG A 640 1.80 -10.34 17.09
C ARG A 640 0.68 -10.77 16.14
N PHE A 641 -0.29 -9.90 15.92
CA PHE A 641 -1.44 -10.11 15.03
C PHE A 641 -2.46 -11.17 15.49
N ASP A 642 -2.24 -11.83 16.62
CA ASP A 642 -3.15 -12.81 17.22
C ASP A 642 -3.73 -12.32 18.55
N GLU A 643 -3.48 -11.05 18.94
CA GLU A 643 -3.80 -10.52 20.25
C GLU A 643 -5.30 -10.57 20.56
N GLU A 644 -6.16 -10.20 19.60
CA GLU A 644 -7.62 -10.24 19.77
C GLU A 644 -8.12 -11.66 20.08
N HIS A 645 -7.64 -12.65 19.33
CA HIS A 645 -8.00 -14.05 19.53
C HIS A 645 -7.46 -14.57 20.87
N ASN A 646 -6.22 -14.26 21.23
CA ASN A 646 -5.62 -14.69 22.49
C ASN A 646 -6.35 -14.08 23.70
N VAL A 647 -6.76 -12.80 23.63
CA VAL A 647 -7.60 -12.15 24.66
C VAL A 647 -8.96 -12.85 24.78
N SER A 648 -9.61 -13.14 23.65
CA SER A 648 -10.90 -13.84 23.63
C SER A 648 -10.80 -15.24 24.27
N TRP A 649 -9.78 -16.01 23.88
CA TRP A 649 -9.55 -17.37 24.39
C TRP A 649 -9.16 -17.40 25.87
N ALA A 650 -8.32 -16.48 26.33
CA ALA A 650 -7.98 -16.34 27.74
C ALA A 650 -9.26 -16.14 28.58
N ARG A 651 -10.10 -15.18 28.20
CA ARG A 651 -11.38 -14.92 28.89
C ARG A 651 -12.32 -16.13 28.86
N ALA A 652 -12.35 -16.88 27.75
CA ALA A 652 -13.18 -18.07 27.65
C ALA A 652 -12.71 -19.19 28.59
N LEU A 653 -11.40 -19.43 28.68
CA LEU A 653 -10.82 -20.45 29.56
C LEU A 653 -11.02 -20.11 31.04
N GLU A 654 -10.84 -18.84 31.43
CA GLU A 654 -11.11 -18.38 32.80
C GLU A 654 -12.58 -18.61 33.19
N ARG A 655 -13.53 -18.26 32.31
CA ARG A 655 -14.97 -18.50 32.55
C ARG A 655 -15.32 -19.97 32.69
N ALA A 656 -14.60 -20.85 32.01
CA ALA A 656 -14.78 -22.30 32.11
C ALA A 656 -14.16 -22.92 33.38
N GLY A 657 -13.48 -22.11 34.22
CA GLY A 657 -12.82 -22.56 35.44
C GLY A 657 -11.36 -22.99 35.25
N GLY A 658 -10.76 -22.72 34.09
CA GLY A 658 -9.34 -22.92 33.85
C GLY A 658 -8.50 -21.82 34.51
N ASN A 659 -7.28 -22.16 34.94
CA ASN A 659 -6.31 -21.18 35.44
C ASN A 659 -5.50 -20.65 34.26
N VAL A 660 -5.73 -19.39 33.89
CA VAL A 660 -4.97 -18.73 32.83
C VAL A 660 -3.85 -17.91 33.46
N VAL A 661 -2.63 -18.08 32.95
CA VAL A 661 -1.44 -17.34 33.39
C VAL A 661 -0.89 -16.58 32.21
N TYR A 662 -0.56 -15.32 32.43
CA TYR A 662 -0.03 -14.41 31.42
C TYR A 662 1.50 -14.36 31.48
N GLY A 663 2.12 -14.02 30.35
CA GLY A 663 3.58 -13.81 30.19
C GLY A 663 4.25 -13.12 31.38
N LEU A 664 5.48 -13.52 31.72
CA LEU A 664 6.33 -12.76 32.64
C LEU A 664 6.68 -11.39 32.02
N VAL A 665 6.65 -10.32 32.82
CA VAL A 665 6.99 -8.97 32.33
C VAL A 665 8.41 -8.97 31.74
N GLY A 666 8.56 -8.41 30.54
CA GLY A 666 9.84 -8.37 29.83
C GLY A 666 10.29 -9.67 29.15
N LEU A 667 9.58 -10.79 29.33
CA LEU A 667 9.88 -12.07 28.69
C LEU A 667 8.75 -12.51 27.77
N LYS A 668 9.09 -13.27 26.72
CA LYS A 668 8.11 -13.86 25.80
C LYS A 668 8.20 -15.38 25.86
N THR A 669 7.08 -16.03 26.15
CA THR A 669 7.07 -17.50 26.21
C THR A 669 6.87 -18.09 24.82
N HIS A 670 7.96 -18.57 24.24
CA HIS A 670 7.96 -19.19 22.92
C HIS A 670 7.97 -20.73 22.96
N ALA A 671 8.00 -21.37 24.13
CA ALA A 671 7.93 -22.82 24.26
C ALA A 671 6.54 -23.34 23.87
N LYS A 672 6.46 -24.46 23.12
CA LYS A 672 5.18 -25.11 22.75
C LYS A 672 5.13 -26.47 23.40
N VAL A 673 4.66 -26.48 24.64
CA VAL A 673 4.69 -27.66 25.50
C VAL A 673 3.31 -27.92 26.10
N ALA A 674 3.00 -29.18 26.31
CA ALA A 674 1.83 -29.60 27.05
C ALA A 674 2.19 -30.74 27.99
N LEU A 675 1.53 -30.79 29.13
CA LEU A 675 1.71 -31.82 30.15
C LEU A 675 0.33 -32.32 30.58
N VAL A 676 0.07 -33.60 30.37
CA VAL A 676 -1.14 -34.29 30.82
C VAL A 676 -0.78 -35.20 31.99
N VAL A 677 -1.52 -35.08 33.09
CA VAL A 677 -1.39 -35.96 34.25
C VAL A 677 -2.61 -36.87 34.33
N ARG A 678 -2.35 -38.17 34.26
CA ARG A 678 -3.36 -39.24 34.21
C ARG A 678 -3.17 -40.19 35.39
N ARG A 679 -4.27 -40.60 36.02
CA ARG A 679 -4.26 -41.60 37.10
C ARG A 679 -4.31 -43.01 36.51
N GLU A 680 -3.26 -43.78 36.73
CA GLU A 680 -3.16 -45.16 36.27
C GLU A 680 -2.98 -46.08 37.49
N GLY A 681 -4.08 -46.70 37.92
CA GLY A 681 -4.14 -47.40 39.21
C GLY A 681 -3.92 -46.42 40.38
N GLU A 682 -2.93 -46.70 41.21
CA GLU A 682 -2.57 -45.83 42.35
C GLU A 682 -1.53 -44.76 42.01
N ARG A 683 -1.00 -44.74 40.78
CA ARG A 683 0.07 -43.81 40.37
C ARG A 683 -0.47 -42.70 39.48
N LEU A 684 0.20 -41.54 39.54
CA LEU A 684 0.00 -40.46 38.59
C LEU A 684 1.08 -40.56 37.52
N GLN A 685 0.68 -40.88 36.30
CA GLN A 685 1.56 -40.90 35.13
C GLN A 685 1.50 -39.54 34.43
N ARG A 686 2.67 -39.05 33.99
CA ARG A 686 2.78 -37.82 33.22
C ARG A 686 3.07 -38.15 31.76
N TYR A 687 2.46 -37.37 30.87
CA TYR A 687 2.67 -37.42 29.43
C TYR A 687 2.97 -36.01 28.94
N ALA A 688 4.10 -35.82 28.28
CA ALA A 688 4.54 -34.53 27.77
C ALA A 688 4.44 -34.49 26.24
N HIS A 689 4.09 -33.32 25.71
CA HIS A 689 4.28 -32.94 24.32
C HIS A 689 5.25 -31.75 24.26
N ILE A 690 6.21 -31.79 23.32
CA ILE A 690 7.18 -30.73 23.04
C ILE A 690 7.22 -30.49 21.54
N GLY A 691 6.80 -29.31 21.09
CA GLY A 691 6.74 -28.94 19.69
C GLY A 691 7.70 -27.81 19.32
N THR A 692 8.17 -27.80 18.07
CA THR A 692 8.80 -26.61 17.46
C THR A 692 7.76 -25.61 16.95
N GLY A 693 6.57 -26.11 16.59
CA GLY A 693 5.46 -25.35 16.00
C GLY A 693 4.33 -25.03 16.97
N ASN A 694 3.54 -24.01 16.64
CA ASN A 694 2.37 -23.55 17.40
C ASN A 694 1.21 -24.58 17.42
N TYR A 695 0.34 -24.47 18.42
CA TYR A 695 -0.92 -25.21 18.51
C TYR A 695 -2.02 -24.69 17.58
N ASN A 696 -1.69 -24.48 16.30
CA ASN A 696 -2.61 -24.01 15.27
C ASN A 696 -2.68 -25.03 14.12
N GLY A 697 -3.85 -25.64 13.95
CA GLY A 697 -4.08 -26.70 12.96
C GLY A 697 -3.93 -26.24 11.51
N ARG A 698 -4.15 -24.95 11.20
CA ARG A 698 -3.92 -24.40 9.85
C ARG A 698 -2.44 -24.24 9.55
N SER A 699 -1.65 -23.73 10.49
CA SER A 699 -0.19 -23.62 10.30
C SER A 699 0.48 -24.99 10.27
N GLY A 700 -0.04 -25.98 11.02
CA GLY A 700 0.48 -27.35 10.99
C GLY A 700 0.42 -28.06 9.62
N LEU A 701 -0.29 -27.48 8.65
CA LEU A 701 -0.34 -27.94 7.25
C LEU A 701 0.67 -27.24 6.33
N GLN A 702 1.18 -26.07 6.74
CA GLN A 702 2.03 -25.20 5.91
C GLN A 702 3.48 -25.15 6.40
N TYR A 703 3.71 -25.33 7.69
CA TYR A 703 5.02 -25.30 8.32
C TYR A 703 5.57 -26.71 8.54
N THR A 704 6.89 -26.84 8.41
CA THR A 704 7.60 -28.06 8.78
C THR A 704 8.01 -27.99 10.24
N ASP A 705 7.38 -28.80 11.08
CA ASP A 705 7.56 -28.78 12.53
C ASP A 705 7.76 -30.20 13.10
N LEU A 706 8.46 -30.27 14.23
CA LEU A 706 8.66 -31.50 14.98
C LEU A 706 7.84 -31.46 16.27
N SER A 707 7.20 -32.59 16.59
CA SER A 707 6.46 -32.80 17.83
C SER A 707 6.90 -34.09 18.51
N LEU A 708 7.48 -33.98 19.71
CA LEU A 708 7.86 -35.11 20.55
C LEU A 708 6.76 -35.37 21.59
N PHE A 709 6.33 -36.62 21.70
CA PHE A 709 5.49 -37.12 22.78
C PHE A 709 6.28 -38.13 23.62
N SER A 710 6.26 -37.98 24.94
CA SER A 710 7.00 -38.85 25.86
C SER A 710 6.27 -39.07 27.17
N ALA A 711 6.43 -40.28 27.72
CA ALA A 711 6.03 -40.64 29.09
C ALA A 711 7.24 -40.83 30.01
N ARG A 712 8.47 -40.54 29.55
CA ARG A 712 9.68 -40.72 30.35
C ARG A 712 9.71 -39.75 31.53
N GLU A 713 10.16 -40.25 32.67
CA GLU A 713 10.15 -39.49 33.92
C GLU A 713 11.08 -38.28 33.89
N ASP A 714 12.26 -38.41 33.30
CA ASP A 714 13.24 -37.31 33.16
C ASP A 714 12.67 -36.13 32.35
N ILE A 715 12.10 -36.39 31.17
CA ILE A 715 11.50 -35.37 30.31
C ILE A 715 10.25 -34.77 30.96
N THR A 716 9.36 -35.62 31.49
CA THR A 716 8.08 -35.13 32.05
C THR A 716 8.26 -34.39 33.37
N ALA A 717 9.30 -34.70 34.15
CA ALA A 717 9.69 -33.92 35.32
C ALA A 717 10.17 -32.52 34.93
N ASP A 718 11.08 -32.41 33.95
CA ASP A 718 11.57 -31.11 33.46
C ASP A 718 10.45 -30.21 32.92
N ILE A 719 9.51 -30.77 32.15
CA ILE A 719 8.34 -30.00 31.68
C ILE A 719 7.43 -29.61 32.85
N ALA A 720 7.28 -30.44 33.87
CA ALA A 720 6.51 -30.09 35.06
C ALA A 720 7.16 -28.95 35.84
N ASP A 721 8.48 -28.98 36.01
CA ASP A 721 9.28 -27.95 36.65
C ASP A 721 9.19 -26.63 35.87
N LEU A 722 9.29 -26.66 34.54
CA LEU A 722 9.07 -25.49 33.68
C LEU A 722 7.70 -24.85 33.94
N PHE A 723 6.63 -25.65 33.99
CA PHE A 723 5.30 -25.11 34.30
C PHE A 723 5.21 -24.55 35.73
N ASN A 724 5.92 -25.13 36.69
CA ASN A 724 5.94 -24.61 38.05
C ASN A 724 6.66 -23.26 38.10
N GLU A 725 7.76 -23.10 37.39
CA GLU A 725 8.45 -21.81 37.24
C GLU A 725 7.54 -20.77 36.55
N LEU A 726 6.95 -21.13 35.41
CA LEU A 726 6.06 -20.21 34.66
C LEU A 726 4.82 -19.77 35.45
N THR A 727 4.38 -20.56 36.43
CA THR A 727 3.15 -20.27 37.21
C THR A 727 3.42 -19.77 38.63
N GLY A 728 4.60 -20.03 39.19
CA GLY A 728 4.92 -19.79 40.61
C GLY A 728 6.16 -18.93 40.85
N SER A 729 6.94 -18.61 39.83
CA SER A 729 8.16 -17.80 39.95
C SER A 729 8.02 -16.48 39.23
N SER A 730 8.52 -15.39 39.83
CA SER A 730 8.70 -14.09 39.18
C SER A 730 10.08 -13.95 38.52
N ARG A 731 10.87 -15.04 38.48
CA ARG A 731 12.24 -15.06 37.95
C ARG A 731 12.36 -16.05 36.79
N PRO A 732 13.28 -15.82 35.84
CA PRO A 732 13.57 -16.77 34.77
C PRO A 732 14.08 -18.11 35.34
N PRO A 733 13.76 -19.25 34.70
CA PRO A 733 14.25 -20.57 35.14
C PRO A 733 15.79 -20.60 35.18
N GLN A 734 16.38 -20.98 36.32
CA GLN A 734 17.86 -21.04 36.48
C GLN A 734 18.47 -22.38 36.03
N GLY A 735 17.64 -23.29 35.50
CA GLY A 735 18.00 -24.64 35.05
C GLY A 735 16.91 -25.64 35.45
N LEU A 736 16.71 -26.68 34.65
CA LEU A 736 15.78 -27.78 34.96
C LEU A 736 16.55 -29.00 35.47
N SER A 737 15.85 -29.83 36.23
CA SER A 737 16.40 -30.90 37.06
C SER A 737 17.14 -32.01 36.27
N HIS A 738 16.78 -32.24 35.00
CA HIS A 738 17.20 -33.40 34.23
C HIS A 738 17.79 -33.09 32.84
N GLY A 739 18.13 -31.82 32.56
CA GLY A 739 18.96 -31.44 31.41
C GLY A 739 18.21 -30.80 30.23
N ALA A 740 16.91 -30.54 30.34
CA ALA A 740 16.22 -29.67 29.39
C ALA A 740 16.81 -28.25 29.40
N LEU A 741 17.06 -27.71 28.21
CA LEU A 741 17.59 -26.36 28.03
C LEU A 741 16.44 -25.35 27.95
N VAL A 742 16.46 -24.37 28.86
CA VAL A 742 15.47 -23.29 28.89
C VAL A 742 16.21 -21.97 28.72
N ALA A 743 15.86 -21.24 27.65
CA ALA A 743 16.30 -19.86 27.49
C ALA A 743 15.45 -18.96 28.41
N PRO A 744 16.02 -17.89 28.99
CA PRO A 744 15.21 -16.84 29.60
C PRO A 744 14.34 -16.15 28.54
#